data_AF-A0A1S3XKN7-F1
#
_entry.id   AF-A0A1S3XKN7-F1
#
_cell.length_a   1.000
_cell.length_b   1.000
_cell.length_c   1.000
_cell.angle_alpha   90.00
_cell.angle_beta   90.00
_cell.angle_gamma   90.00
#
_symmetry.space_group_name_H-M   'P 1'
#
loop_
_entity.id
_entity.type
_entity.pdbx_description
1 polymer ?
#
loop_
_entity_poly.entity_id
_entity_poly.type
_entity_poly.pdbx_seq_one_letter_code
_entity_poly.pdbx_strand_id
1 'polypeptide(L)'
;MEIVGAVLSMMQCFCGETCLHQSVSEKCTYLRKPHALANNLDKKMELLKAREEDVKRKLQVEKVWRGMEPKAEVNMWLTNVGKIKSAVTRLQEEITKNKRCLNGCCPNYMSRLKVGKHFDKKIKEVDRLLAQSIYPDASLVDMMPQRGKILPETSLVGETAQRSLELVWKYLNDGHTGIIGIYGMGGVGKTSILVAINNRLLRESAVFDNVIWVTASKDSNVQKLQKDIARAVGLSFDDEDDEMERAAQLLEALMRRRRFLLIIDDLWEAFSLEVVGIPSPGYGHDCKLIITTRSMMVCRGMETMRDVEVSVLSKEEAWDLFKQKVGDEVLASPRLQAVSKDVAMECGGLPLALVTVGRALRRENDTRQWENALSQLKNAMGRIEGMENRVFTRLRFSYERLKDNVTRSCFLYCALYPEDHHIETEELIKYWIWEGMLDNLGYGESKMLQGKMILDELKNACLLEIGCQEGSLNEYVKMHDLIRDMAIAVTRVNPLFMIRAGSGIRVPPVENEWLVGLERISLMRNDLGSLSFEPRCPQLTTLLLQYNSLSKGILPSFFNHLGSLKVLDLSYTGITRLPDSLSNLENLHALLLRSCWNLRSVPTMERLKELRILDLSSTSIECTPQGMEMLLNLKHLDLSYTTVDGFNIRLLGTYRFLEDLLTIGLWQPLMFGLDFVNVVASCTSLANLEANFSTLHDFNRYVLSGHWSTLESFKFCIGYPQSSKLPGKNSVGFFGIHIVEREAPSWLPTILELAVHECSGITHLPMFIMNASSHLKHCKIKYCDEMEWIITSEWGTFPDLELLEIEGLSRLQNICKGIPPAGTLSTLKVLNVIACDNLTSLLPLELVRQLNNLEEIELRSCPMLEEIVTEAESEEVIQENDSELVLPSLQKLRLVSIPRLRSICRGPMICDSLTTIEVIDCPELEIIPFFLEIRQQLVDSLKQIKGSRRWWWTLEQNHPIAMSLLAPLFKPESAPNEGIRVDSNTINSYGGSSGSSSFGPR
;
A
#
# COMPACT_ATOMS: atom_id res chain seq x y z
N MET A 1 -66.00 27.13 -0.28
CA MET A 1 -65.82 27.51 1.13
C MET A 1 -67.02 27.15 2.01
N GLU A 2 -68.21 26.90 1.47
CA GLU A 2 -69.39 26.56 2.30
C GLU A 2 -69.41 25.11 2.82
N ILE A 3 -68.74 24.17 2.14
CA ILE A 3 -68.63 22.77 2.60
C ILE A 3 -67.71 22.64 3.84
N VAL A 4 -66.72 23.52 3.97
CA VAL A 4 -65.79 23.52 5.14
C VAL A 4 -66.48 24.12 6.38
N GLY A 5 -67.39 25.07 6.18
CA GLY A 5 -68.23 25.60 7.26
C GLY A 5 -69.18 24.54 7.84
N ALA A 6 -69.79 23.72 6.97
CA ALA A 6 -70.69 22.65 7.41
C ALA A 6 -69.98 21.53 8.20
N VAL A 7 -68.74 21.20 7.84
CA VAL A 7 -67.93 20.21 8.56
C VAL A 7 -67.45 20.74 9.92
N LEU A 8 -67.13 22.03 10.02
CA LEU A 8 -66.72 22.66 11.28
C LEU A 8 -67.90 22.83 12.26
N SER A 9 -69.10 23.12 11.78
CA SER A 9 -70.30 23.17 12.62
C SER A 9 -70.76 21.79 13.10
N MET A 10 -70.57 20.72 12.30
CA MET A 10 -70.82 19.35 12.75
C MET A 10 -69.81 18.87 13.82
N MET A 11 -68.56 19.34 13.76
CA MET A 11 -67.53 18.96 14.74
C MET A 11 -67.64 19.71 16.09
N GLN A 12 -68.36 20.83 16.15
CA GLN A 12 -68.62 21.55 17.41
C GLN A 12 -69.67 20.87 18.31
N CYS A 13 -70.46 19.92 17.79
CA CYS A 13 -71.46 19.19 18.59
C CYS A 13 -70.94 17.93 19.29
N PHE A 14 -69.71 17.46 19.02
CA PHE A 14 -69.28 16.13 19.46
C PHE A 14 -68.17 16.04 20.51
N CYS A 15 -67.47 17.11 20.89
CA CYS A 15 -66.46 17.04 21.97
C CYS A 15 -66.27 18.38 22.67
N GLY A 16 -66.40 18.37 24.00
CA GLY A 16 -66.19 19.51 24.90
C GLY A 16 -64.73 20.00 24.91
N GLU A 17 -64.59 21.24 25.36
CA GLU A 17 -63.37 22.05 25.32
C GLU A 17 -62.21 21.46 26.14
N THR A 18 -60.98 21.90 25.81
CA THR A 18 -59.66 21.63 26.44
C THR A 18 -58.91 20.35 26.04
N CYS A 19 -58.36 20.29 24.81
CA CYS A 19 -57.05 19.61 24.58
C CYS A 19 -56.36 19.79 23.20
N LEU A 20 -56.74 20.74 22.34
CA LEU A 20 -56.24 20.74 20.93
C LEU A 20 -55.51 22.02 20.45
N HIS A 21 -55.43 23.10 21.22
CA HIS A 21 -54.94 24.37 20.68
C HIS A 21 -53.41 24.46 20.43
N GLN A 22 -52.56 23.73 21.17
CA GLN A 22 -51.09 23.79 21.00
C GLN A 22 -50.59 22.90 19.84
N SER A 23 -51.17 21.71 19.68
CA SER A 23 -50.85 20.74 18.60
C SER A 23 -51.21 21.25 17.21
N VAL A 24 -52.24 22.10 17.10
CA VAL A 24 -52.70 22.65 15.81
C VAL A 24 -51.83 23.85 15.39
N SER A 25 -51.36 24.68 16.32
CA SER A 25 -50.48 25.83 16.05
C SER A 25 -49.14 25.42 15.43
N GLU A 26 -48.45 24.42 15.99
CA GLU A 26 -47.20 23.88 15.44
C GLU A 26 -47.42 23.22 14.07
N LYS A 27 -48.51 22.47 13.91
CA LYS A 27 -48.86 21.89 12.60
C LYS A 27 -49.12 22.98 11.55
N CYS A 28 -49.68 24.12 11.94
CA CYS A 28 -49.91 25.27 11.05
C CYS A 28 -48.61 25.99 10.62
N THR A 29 -47.56 26.05 11.44
CA THR A 29 -46.25 26.65 11.04
C THR A 29 -45.55 25.82 9.97
N TYR A 30 -45.54 24.49 10.10
CA TYR A 30 -44.98 23.57 9.09
C TYR A 30 -45.73 23.61 7.74
N LEU A 31 -47.01 24.00 7.76
CA LEU A 31 -47.85 24.09 6.56
C LEU A 31 -47.82 25.45 5.87
N ARG A 32 -47.63 26.54 6.63
CA ARG A 32 -47.77 27.91 6.09
C ARG A 32 -46.53 28.43 5.36
N LYS A 33 -45.29 28.07 5.73
CA LYS A 33 -44.06 28.65 5.10
C LYS A 33 -42.80 27.74 5.12
N PRO A 34 -42.74 26.65 4.33
CA PRO A 34 -41.51 25.83 4.18
C PRO A 34 -40.29 26.64 3.73
N HIS A 35 -40.50 27.66 2.88
CA HIS A 35 -39.47 28.59 2.40
C HIS A 35 -38.77 29.37 3.52
N ALA A 36 -39.49 29.72 4.60
CA ALA A 36 -38.89 30.44 5.72
C ALA A 36 -37.96 29.54 6.55
N LEU A 37 -38.31 28.25 6.69
CA LEU A 37 -37.46 27.25 7.35
C LEU A 37 -36.24 26.91 6.48
N ALA A 38 -36.40 26.79 5.16
CA ALA A 38 -35.29 26.59 4.24
C ALA A 38 -34.27 27.73 4.32
N ASN A 39 -34.72 28.99 4.23
CA ASN A 39 -33.82 30.15 4.34
C ASN A 39 -33.11 30.25 5.70
N ASN A 40 -33.75 29.80 6.79
CA ASN A 40 -33.12 29.78 8.11
C ASN A 40 -32.03 28.69 8.18
N LEU A 41 -32.30 27.51 7.65
CA LEU A 41 -31.32 26.43 7.54
C LEU A 41 -30.10 26.87 6.72
N ASP A 42 -30.32 27.55 5.60
CA ASP A 42 -29.24 28.04 4.72
C ASP A 42 -28.31 29.01 5.47
N LYS A 43 -28.88 30.00 6.16
CA LYS A 43 -28.10 30.97 6.97
C LYS A 43 -27.28 30.29 8.07
N LYS A 44 -27.86 29.32 8.79
CA LYS A 44 -27.14 28.60 9.85
C LYS A 44 -26.06 27.67 9.28
N MET A 45 -26.29 27.12 8.10
CA MET A 45 -25.30 26.31 7.39
C MET A 45 -24.11 27.17 6.92
N GLU A 46 -24.32 28.42 6.50
CA GLU A 46 -23.21 29.36 6.23
C GLU A 46 -22.36 29.66 7.46
N LEU A 47 -22.99 29.88 8.62
CA LEU A 47 -22.30 30.04 9.91
C LEU A 47 -21.47 28.80 10.27
N LEU A 48 -22.04 27.60 10.08
CA LEU A 48 -21.35 26.34 10.37
C LEU A 48 -20.17 26.12 9.42
N LYS A 49 -20.31 26.47 8.13
CA LYS A 49 -19.24 26.44 7.12
C LYS A 49 -18.07 27.33 7.51
N ALA A 50 -18.34 28.59 7.87
CA ALA A 50 -17.30 29.52 8.29
C ALA A 50 -16.55 29.00 9.53
N ARG A 51 -17.28 28.42 10.51
CA ARG A 51 -16.66 27.87 11.71
C ARG A 51 -15.81 26.63 11.43
N GLU A 52 -16.24 25.78 10.51
CA GLU A 52 -15.48 24.61 10.07
C GLU A 52 -14.14 25.02 9.46
N GLU A 53 -14.14 26.07 8.62
CA GLU A 53 -12.92 26.60 8.02
C GLU A 53 -11.94 27.13 9.08
N ASP A 54 -12.44 27.85 10.09
CA ASP A 54 -11.59 28.32 11.20
C ASP A 54 -10.97 27.18 12.01
N VAL A 55 -11.73 26.11 12.29
CA VAL A 55 -11.23 24.93 13.00
C VAL A 55 -10.21 24.18 12.14
N LYS A 56 -10.48 23.96 10.86
CA LYS A 56 -9.54 23.29 9.94
C LYS A 56 -8.24 24.05 9.80
N ARG A 57 -8.29 25.38 9.68
CA ARG A 57 -7.10 26.23 9.59
C ARG A 57 -6.23 26.09 10.86
N LYS A 58 -6.85 26.07 12.04
CA LYS A 58 -6.13 25.86 13.31
C LYS A 58 -5.53 24.46 13.43
N LEU A 59 -6.26 23.42 13.05
CA LEU A 59 -5.74 22.05 13.07
C LEU A 59 -4.59 21.85 12.10
N GLN A 60 -4.64 22.47 10.92
CA GLN A 60 -3.53 22.45 9.99
C GLN A 60 -2.28 23.10 10.62
N VAL A 61 -2.45 24.21 11.35
CA VAL A 61 -1.37 24.86 12.11
C VAL A 61 -0.84 23.99 13.27
N GLU A 62 -1.64 23.15 13.91
CA GLU A 62 -1.13 22.27 14.98
C GLU A 62 -0.54 20.95 14.45
N LYS A 63 -1.13 20.37 13.40
CA LYS A 63 -0.72 19.10 12.78
C LYS A 63 0.59 19.22 12.02
N VAL A 64 0.71 20.22 11.15
CA VAL A 64 1.91 20.43 10.32
C VAL A 64 3.12 20.81 11.19
N TRP A 65 2.89 21.48 12.33
CA TRP A 65 3.96 22.18 13.01
C TRP A 65 4.34 21.62 14.39
N ARG A 66 3.45 20.88 15.06
CA ARG A 66 3.78 20.17 16.32
C ARG A 66 3.67 18.65 16.20
N GLY A 67 3.29 18.13 15.03
CA GLY A 67 3.01 16.70 14.84
C GLY A 67 1.87 16.21 15.74
N MET A 68 0.98 17.12 16.14
CA MET A 68 -0.13 16.84 17.04
C MET A 68 -1.37 16.50 16.22
N GLU A 69 -2.02 15.39 16.55
CA GLU A 69 -3.28 15.03 15.93
C GLU A 69 -4.45 15.76 16.62
N PRO A 70 -5.51 16.12 15.86
CA PRO A 70 -6.74 16.64 16.43
C PRO A 70 -7.30 15.68 17.48
N LYS A 71 -7.84 16.20 18.58
CA LYS A 71 -8.59 15.34 19.51
C LYS A 71 -9.75 14.67 18.80
N ALA A 72 -10.10 13.47 19.26
CA ALA A 72 -11.25 12.72 18.75
C ALA A 72 -12.55 13.56 18.73
N GLU A 73 -12.76 14.44 19.72
CA GLU A 73 -13.93 15.32 19.77
C GLU A 73 -14.01 16.31 18.59
N VAL A 74 -12.86 16.80 18.11
CA VAL A 74 -12.76 17.75 17.00
C VAL A 74 -12.92 17.03 15.66
N ASN A 75 -12.31 15.86 15.48
CA ASN A 75 -12.52 15.02 14.30
C ASN A 75 -13.97 14.57 14.18
N MET A 76 -14.57 14.13 15.29
CA MET A 76 -15.99 13.77 15.33
C MET A 76 -16.89 14.96 14.98
N TRP A 77 -16.55 16.17 15.46
CA TRP A 77 -17.27 17.39 15.09
C TRP A 77 -17.15 17.68 13.58
N LEU A 78 -15.95 17.67 12.99
CA LEU A 78 -15.73 17.88 11.56
C LEU A 78 -16.48 16.86 10.69
N THR A 79 -16.45 15.58 11.08
CA THR A 79 -17.20 14.52 10.39
C THR A 79 -18.71 14.76 10.46
N ASN A 80 -19.23 15.18 11.61
CA ASN A 80 -20.65 15.51 11.75
C ASN A 80 -21.04 16.75 10.93
N VAL A 81 -20.15 17.74 10.81
CA VAL A 81 -20.34 18.88 9.91
C VAL A 81 -20.39 18.43 8.45
N GLY A 82 -19.52 17.51 8.03
CA GLY A 82 -19.55 16.89 6.70
C GLY A 82 -20.86 16.13 6.42
N LYS A 83 -21.31 15.32 7.38
CA LYS A 83 -22.58 14.56 7.29
C LYS A 83 -23.80 15.49 7.18
N ILE A 84 -23.85 16.59 7.94
CA ILE A 84 -24.98 17.50 7.85
C ILE A 84 -24.97 18.32 6.57
N LYS A 85 -23.79 18.71 6.06
CA LYS A 85 -23.64 19.34 4.75
C LYS A 85 -24.22 18.48 3.64
N SER A 86 -23.79 17.22 3.54
CA SER A 86 -24.28 16.30 2.51
C SER A 86 -25.79 16.04 2.65
N ALA A 87 -26.29 15.88 3.89
CA ALA A 87 -27.72 15.69 4.15
C ALA A 87 -28.57 16.91 3.74
N VAL A 88 -28.10 18.14 3.98
CA VAL A 88 -28.82 19.35 3.57
C VAL A 88 -28.77 19.54 2.05
N THR A 89 -27.63 19.26 1.39
CA THR A 89 -27.53 19.27 -0.07
C THR A 89 -28.51 18.28 -0.71
N ARG A 90 -28.55 17.03 -0.22
CA ARG A 90 -29.53 16.02 -0.68
C ARG A 90 -30.97 16.48 -0.49
N LEU A 91 -31.28 17.08 0.66
CA LEU A 91 -32.61 17.62 0.93
C LEU A 91 -32.99 18.76 -0.03
N GLN A 92 -32.06 19.66 -0.34
CA GLN A 92 -32.26 20.71 -1.34
C GLN A 92 -32.41 20.16 -2.77
N GLU A 93 -31.63 19.13 -3.14
CA GLU A 93 -31.72 18.44 -4.44
C GLU A 93 -33.03 17.67 -4.62
N GLU A 94 -33.49 16.94 -3.59
CA GLU A 94 -34.79 16.25 -3.59
C GLU A 94 -35.95 17.22 -3.77
N ILE A 95 -35.84 18.41 -3.19
CA ILE A 95 -36.82 19.49 -3.35
C ILE A 95 -36.75 20.10 -4.75
N THR A 96 -35.54 20.26 -5.31
CA THR A 96 -35.31 20.84 -6.64
C THR A 96 -35.66 19.86 -7.77
N LYS A 97 -35.60 18.55 -7.54
CA LYS A 97 -36.17 17.52 -8.43
C LYS A 97 -37.70 17.49 -8.36
N ASN A 98 -38.29 17.79 -7.20
CA ASN A 98 -39.74 17.86 -6.99
C ASN A 98 -40.32 19.29 -7.14
N LYS A 99 -40.05 19.98 -8.26
CA LYS A 99 -40.46 21.39 -8.52
C LYS A 99 -41.96 21.73 -8.39
N ARG A 100 -42.84 20.76 -8.11
CA ARG A 100 -44.28 21.02 -7.85
C ARG A 100 -44.59 21.40 -6.39
N CYS A 101 -43.73 21.08 -5.42
CA CYS A 101 -44.09 21.16 -3.99
C CYS A 101 -43.97 22.56 -3.35
N LEU A 102 -43.21 23.48 -3.96
CA LEU A 102 -42.91 24.80 -3.40
C LEU A 102 -43.60 25.98 -4.10
N ASN A 103 -44.14 25.77 -5.31
CA ASN A 103 -44.90 26.78 -6.05
C ASN A 103 -46.40 26.57 -5.90
N GLY A 104 -46.96 27.04 -4.78
CA GLY A 104 -48.36 27.50 -4.65
C GLY A 104 -49.54 26.53 -4.86
N CYS A 105 -49.42 25.46 -5.67
CA CYS A 105 -50.51 24.61 -6.13
C CYS A 105 -50.10 23.13 -6.19
N CYS A 106 -49.89 22.50 -5.02
CA CYS A 106 -49.79 21.04 -4.91
C CYS A 106 -50.83 20.50 -3.91
N PRO A 107 -51.64 19.46 -4.22
CA PRO A 107 -52.81 19.09 -3.43
C PRO A 107 -52.50 18.24 -2.18
N ASN A 108 -51.23 17.91 -1.90
CA ASN A 108 -50.90 16.88 -0.92
C ASN A 108 -50.35 17.47 0.40
N TYR A 109 -51.27 17.82 1.30
CA TYR A 109 -51.05 18.35 2.66
C TYR A 109 -49.96 17.61 3.46
N MET A 110 -49.91 16.28 3.34
CA MET A 110 -48.98 15.42 4.07
C MET A 110 -47.52 15.59 3.64
N SER A 111 -47.28 15.91 2.36
CA SER A 111 -45.92 16.12 1.82
C SER A 111 -45.29 17.40 2.39
N ARG A 112 -46.05 18.50 2.46
CA ARG A 112 -45.57 19.77 3.03
C ARG A 112 -45.24 19.66 4.52
N LEU A 113 -46.08 18.97 5.28
CA LEU A 113 -45.83 18.72 6.71
C LEU A 113 -44.55 17.89 6.91
N LYS A 114 -44.32 16.89 6.06
CA LYS A 114 -43.12 16.02 6.10
C LYS A 114 -41.85 16.82 5.80
N VAL A 115 -41.87 17.66 4.77
CA VAL A 115 -40.73 18.52 4.38
C VAL A 115 -40.43 19.57 5.45
N GLY A 116 -41.45 20.26 5.97
CA GLY A 116 -41.29 21.26 7.03
C GLY A 116 -40.69 20.69 8.33
N LYS A 117 -41.11 19.48 8.74
CA LYS A 117 -40.51 18.77 9.87
C LYS A 117 -39.05 18.38 9.64
N HIS A 118 -38.69 18.04 8.40
CA HIS A 118 -37.31 17.70 8.05
C HIS A 118 -36.38 18.90 8.14
N PHE A 119 -36.83 20.07 7.65
CA PHE A 119 -36.08 21.33 7.81
C PHE A 119 -35.86 21.70 9.29
N ASP A 120 -36.90 21.63 10.12
CA ASP A 120 -36.79 21.96 11.55
C ASP A 120 -35.85 20.99 12.29
N LYS A 121 -35.93 19.69 11.97
CA LYS A 121 -34.99 18.69 12.51
C LYS A 121 -33.54 19.03 12.14
N LYS A 122 -33.30 19.43 10.89
CA LYS A 122 -31.96 19.81 10.41
C LYS A 122 -31.46 21.12 11.03
N ILE A 123 -32.33 22.11 11.23
CA ILE A 123 -31.99 23.36 11.93
C ILE A 123 -31.50 23.06 13.36
N LYS A 124 -32.22 22.23 14.10
CA LYS A 124 -31.83 21.82 15.47
C LYS A 124 -30.50 21.08 15.52
N GLU A 125 -30.22 20.27 14.50
CA GLU A 125 -28.96 19.53 14.39
C GLU A 125 -27.79 20.47 14.06
N VAL A 126 -27.98 21.46 13.17
CA VAL A 126 -26.99 22.52 12.90
C VAL A 126 -26.73 23.37 14.16
N ASP A 127 -27.78 23.73 14.90
CA ASP A 127 -27.65 24.49 16.16
C ASP A 127 -26.83 23.73 17.21
N ARG A 128 -27.04 22.40 17.31
CA ARG A 128 -26.27 21.55 18.22
C ARG A 128 -24.78 21.56 17.84
N LEU A 129 -24.47 21.47 16.55
CA LEU A 129 -23.08 21.50 16.06
C LEU A 129 -22.43 22.87 16.26
N LEU A 130 -23.18 23.96 16.08
CA LEU A 130 -22.69 25.31 16.38
C LEU A 130 -22.38 25.48 17.88
N ALA A 131 -23.24 24.97 18.77
CA ALA A 131 -23.00 25.00 20.21
C ALA A 131 -21.79 24.14 20.63
N GLN A 132 -21.55 23.01 19.96
CA GLN A 132 -20.40 22.14 20.19
C GLN A 132 -19.08 22.71 19.66
N SER A 133 -19.12 23.78 18.85
CA SER A 133 -17.92 24.38 18.23
C SER A 133 -17.13 25.33 19.17
N ILE A 134 -17.51 25.42 20.45
CA ILE A 134 -16.89 26.29 21.44
C ILE A 134 -15.76 25.51 22.14
N TYR A 135 -14.58 25.51 21.53
CA TYR A 135 -13.35 24.99 22.12
C TYR A 135 -12.46 26.16 22.57
N PRO A 136 -11.89 26.14 23.79
CA PRO A 136 -10.73 26.98 24.12
C PRO A 136 -9.56 26.62 23.20
N ASP A 137 -8.75 27.60 22.79
CA ASP A 137 -7.67 27.41 21.79
C ASP A 137 -6.68 26.27 22.12
N ALA A 138 -6.48 25.96 23.40
CA ALA A 138 -5.59 24.90 23.86
C ALA A 138 -6.21 23.48 23.89
N SER A 139 -7.47 23.29 23.47
CA SER A 139 -8.20 22.01 23.61
C SER A 139 -8.31 21.20 22.31
N LEU A 140 -7.73 21.65 21.20
CA LEU A 140 -8.01 21.07 19.86
C LEU A 140 -7.20 19.82 19.53
N VAL A 141 -6.10 19.53 20.22
CA VAL A 141 -5.13 18.49 19.85
C VAL A 141 -4.69 17.60 21.03
N ASP A 142 -4.25 16.37 20.73
CA ASP A 142 -3.77 15.37 21.71
C ASP A 142 -2.28 15.55 22.07
N MET A 143 -1.92 15.23 23.32
CA MET A 143 -0.63 15.61 23.92
C MET A 143 0.56 14.63 23.69
N MET A 144 0.43 13.53 22.95
CA MET A 144 1.53 12.55 22.81
C MET A 144 1.95 12.28 21.34
N PRO A 145 3.09 12.82 20.87
CA PRO A 145 3.62 12.55 19.53
C PRO A 145 4.31 11.18 19.40
N GLN A 146 4.32 10.60 18.19
CA GLN A 146 5.18 9.46 17.85
C GLN A 146 6.66 9.86 17.93
N ARG A 147 7.45 9.07 18.64
CA ARG A 147 8.82 9.42 19.03
C ARG A 147 9.89 9.14 17.99
N GLY A 148 9.69 8.17 17.09
CA GLY A 148 10.65 7.75 16.06
C GLY A 148 10.37 6.33 15.56
N LYS A 149 11.20 5.79 14.65
CA LYS A 149 11.03 4.45 14.03
C LYS A 149 12.17 3.50 14.41
N ILE A 150 11.84 2.24 14.75
CA ILE A 150 12.83 1.16 14.95
C ILE A 150 13.31 0.65 13.58
N LEU A 151 14.61 0.45 13.41
CA LEU A 151 15.25 0.02 12.17
C LEU A 151 15.83 -1.42 12.29
N PRO A 152 15.92 -2.21 11.21
CA PRO A 152 16.52 -3.55 11.24
C PRO A 152 18.01 -3.51 11.62
N GLU A 153 18.40 -4.27 12.64
CA GLU A 153 19.75 -4.21 13.22
C GLU A 153 20.65 -5.35 12.73
N THR A 154 21.84 -5.03 12.24
CA THR A 154 22.91 -6.01 11.96
C THR A 154 23.81 -6.18 13.17
N SER A 155 24.23 -7.42 13.48
CA SER A 155 25.18 -7.69 14.56
C SER A 155 26.46 -6.86 14.39
N LEU A 156 26.69 -5.93 15.33
CA LEU A 156 27.95 -5.21 15.47
C LEU A 156 29.01 -6.20 15.97
N VAL A 157 30.11 -6.33 15.23
CA VAL A 157 31.21 -7.25 15.56
C VAL A 157 32.48 -6.44 15.81
N GLY A 158 33.16 -6.75 16.91
CA GLY A 158 34.42 -6.13 17.31
C GLY A 158 34.26 -5.06 18.39
N GLU A 159 35.27 -4.96 19.26
CA GLU A 159 35.35 -3.96 20.31
C GLU A 159 35.47 -2.54 19.71
N THR A 160 36.08 -2.39 18.53
CA THR A 160 36.21 -1.11 17.82
C THR A 160 34.84 -0.46 17.53
N ALA A 161 33.89 -1.25 17.01
CA ALA A 161 32.54 -0.77 16.72
C ALA A 161 31.77 -0.44 18.03
N GLN A 162 31.91 -1.29 19.05
CA GLN A 162 31.27 -1.08 20.35
C GLN A 162 31.81 0.17 21.06
N ARG A 163 33.13 0.40 21.03
CA ARG A 163 33.76 1.61 21.60
C ARG A 163 33.26 2.86 20.91
N SER A 164 33.13 2.83 19.58
CA SER A 164 32.59 3.96 18.81
C SER A 164 31.13 4.24 19.18
N LEU A 165 30.31 3.19 19.31
CA LEU A 165 28.92 3.30 19.77
C LEU A 165 28.83 3.94 21.17
N GLU A 166 29.61 3.45 22.13
CA GLU A 166 29.61 3.97 23.50
C GLU A 166 30.12 5.42 23.55
N LEU A 167 31.06 5.80 22.68
CA LEU A 167 31.55 7.17 22.57
C LEU A 167 30.47 8.12 22.03
N VAL A 168 29.76 7.72 20.98
CA VAL A 168 28.61 8.50 20.47
C VAL A 168 27.51 8.58 21.53
N TRP A 169 27.23 7.48 22.24
CA TRP A 169 26.26 7.46 23.33
C TRP A 169 26.64 8.42 24.47
N LYS A 170 27.93 8.49 24.82
CA LYS A 170 28.46 9.44 25.79
C LYS A 170 28.24 10.89 25.33
N TYR A 171 28.54 11.21 24.07
CA TYR A 171 28.33 12.56 23.52
C TYR A 171 26.85 12.93 23.38
N LEU A 172 25.99 11.96 23.09
CA LEU A 172 24.54 12.16 23.08
C LEU A 172 23.99 12.54 24.45
N ASN A 173 24.56 12.01 25.52
CA ASN A 173 24.14 12.34 26.89
C ASN A 173 24.85 13.59 27.48
N ASP A 174 25.83 14.16 26.80
CA ASP A 174 26.52 15.39 27.23
C ASP A 174 25.72 16.64 26.85
N GLY A 175 25.26 17.42 27.83
CA GLY A 175 24.46 18.64 27.61
C GLY A 175 25.17 19.75 26.82
N HIS A 176 26.49 19.70 26.68
CA HIS A 176 27.27 20.71 25.94
C HIS A 176 27.54 20.34 24.47
N THR A 177 27.18 19.13 24.04
CA THR A 177 27.44 18.66 22.69
C THR A 177 26.17 18.76 21.84
N GLY A 178 26.16 19.68 20.88
CA GLY A 178 25.03 19.94 19.98
C GLY A 178 25.08 19.19 18.65
N ILE A 179 26.22 19.22 17.95
CA ILE A 179 26.41 18.55 16.66
C ILE A 179 27.51 17.48 16.80
N ILE A 180 27.18 16.24 16.45
CA ILE A 180 28.09 15.08 16.48
C ILE A 180 28.35 14.61 15.06
N GLY A 181 29.61 14.60 14.65
CA GLY A 181 30.06 14.03 13.38
C GLY A 181 30.57 12.61 13.55
N ILE A 182 30.05 11.66 12.80
CA ILE A 182 30.60 10.30 12.72
C ILE A 182 31.20 10.13 11.34
N TYR A 183 32.52 9.98 11.26
CA TYR A 183 33.20 9.88 9.98
C TYR A 183 34.10 8.64 9.88
N GLY A 184 34.39 8.22 8.66
CA GLY A 184 35.22 7.05 8.40
C GLY A 184 35.03 6.49 7.00
N MET A 185 35.90 5.57 6.60
CA MET A 185 35.90 4.98 5.26
C MET A 185 34.54 4.36 4.90
N GLY A 186 34.20 4.34 3.60
CA GLY A 186 32.99 3.65 3.14
C GLY A 186 33.01 2.16 3.55
N GLY A 187 31.87 1.64 4.03
CA GLY A 187 31.73 0.23 4.40
C GLY A 187 32.33 -0.15 5.76
N VAL A 188 32.73 0.85 6.57
CA VAL A 188 33.29 0.65 7.92
C VAL A 188 32.25 0.36 9.00
N GLY A 189 30.96 0.54 8.72
CA GLY A 189 29.86 0.24 9.66
C GLY A 189 29.25 1.45 10.40
N LYS A 190 29.44 2.69 9.89
CA LYS A 190 28.85 3.92 10.47
C LYS A 190 27.33 3.83 10.62
N THR A 191 26.62 3.49 9.53
CA THR A 191 25.16 3.31 9.53
C THR A 191 24.72 2.23 10.52
N SER A 192 25.43 1.10 10.60
CA SER A 192 25.14 0.04 11.58
C SER A 192 25.24 0.53 13.03
N ILE A 193 26.26 1.34 13.36
CA ILE A 193 26.40 1.95 14.68
C ILE A 193 25.23 2.91 14.95
N LEU A 194 24.86 3.73 13.97
CA LEU A 194 23.80 4.72 14.09
C LEU A 194 22.41 4.07 14.25
N VAL A 195 22.15 2.98 13.54
CA VAL A 195 20.93 2.15 13.70
C VAL A 195 20.83 1.58 15.11
N ALA A 196 21.93 1.03 15.65
CA ALA A 196 21.95 0.52 17.03
C ALA A 196 21.68 1.63 18.05
N ILE A 197 22.23 2.84 17.83
CA ILE A 197 21.97 4.01 18.68
C ILE A 197 20.50 4.46 18.59
N ASN A 198 19.94 4.57 17.39
CA ASN A 198 18.53 4.93 17.18
C ASN A 198 17.61 3.96 17.91
N ASN A 199 17.81 2.66 17.72
CA ASN A 199 17.01 1.62 18.36
C ASN A 199 17.14 1.66 19.88
N ARG A 200 18.36 1.87 20.39
CA ARG A 200 18.62 2.00 21.83
C ARG A 200 17.95 3.24 22.42
N LEU A 201 17.96 4.39 21.74
CA LEU A 201 17.27 5.62 22.16
C LEU A 201 15.76 5.41 22.28
N LEU A 202 15.17 4.67 21.34
CA LEU A 202 13.73 4.40 21.34
C LEU A 202 13.32 3.39 22.42
N ARG A 203 14.21 2.48 22.83
CA ARG A 203 13.95 1.46 23.87
C ARG A 203 14.25 1.94 25.30
N GLU A 204 15.39 2.59 25.51
CA GLU A 204 16.00 2.73 26.86
C GLU A 204 15.98 4.15 27.42
N SER A 205 15.82 5.19 26.60
CA SER A 205 16.08 6.57 26.99
C SER A 205 14.86 7.44 26.73
N ALA A 206 14.48 8.37 27.62
CA ALA A 206 13.43 9.38 27.42
C ALA A 206 14.01 10.80 27.11
N VAL A 207 15.28 10.86 26.67
CA VAL A 207 16.04 12.12 26.54
C VAL A 207 15.49 13.04 25.45
N PHE A 208 15.15 12.49 24.28
CA PHE A 208 14.53 13.24 23.18
C PHE A 208 13.05 12.90 23.05
N ASP A 209 12.20 13.89 22.85
CA ASP A 209 10.77 13.71 22.57
C ASP A 209 10.54 13.24 21.13
N ASN A 210 11.49 13.52 20.22
CA ASN A 210 11.45 13.12 18.81
C ASN A 210 12.84 12.69 18.31
N VAL A 211 12.91 11.60 17.54
CA VAL A 211 14.10 11.14 16.82
C VAL A 211 13.73 11.05 15.34
N ILE A 212 14.35 11.92 14.54
CA ILE A 212 14.06 12.10 13.12
C ILE A 212 15.23 11.50 12.33
N TRP A 213 14.98 10.49 11.51
CA TRP A 213 15.99 9.85 10.67
C TRP A 213 15.82 10.27 9.20
N VAL A 214 16.91 10.74 8.59
CA VAL A 214 17.00 11.11 7.18
C VAL A 214 18.28 10.51 6.59
N THR A 215 18.18 9.88 5.43
CA THR A 215 19.36 9.41 4.68
C THR A 215 19.63 10.37 3.53
N ALA A 216 20.84 10.90 3.44
CA ALA A 216 21.28 11.77 2.36
C ALA A 216 21.88 10.92 1.23
N SER A 217 21.46 11.19 -0.01
CA SER A 217 22.04 10.55 -1.20
C SER A 217 23.26 11.31 -1.71
N LYS A 218 24.07 10.67 -2.55
CA LYS A 218 25.24 11.31 -3.20
C LYS A 218 24.88 12.52 -4.06
N ASP A 219 23.73 12.48 -4.73
CA ASP A 219 23.19 13.57 -5.56
C ASP A 219 22.30 14.55 -4.74
N SER A 220 22.36 14.54 -3.41
CA SER A 220 21.56 15.43 -2.57
C SER A 220 22.04 16.87 -2.67
N ASN A 221 21.22 17.73 -3.29
CA ASN A 221 21.31 19.18 -3.14
C ASN A 221 20.42 19.67 -1.99
N VAL A 222 20.52 20.96 -1.64
CA VAL A 222 19.73 21.59 -0.58
C VAL A 222 18.24 21.29 -0.75
N GLN A 223 17.69 21.44 -1.95
CA GLN A 223 16.27 21.20 -2.21
C GLN A 223 15.85 19.75 -1.92
N LYS A 224 16.66 18.75 -2.31
CA LYS A 224 16.38 17.33 -2.04
C LYS A 224 16.43 17.04 -0.54
N LEU A 225 17.46 17.53 0.13
CA LEU A 225 17.61 17.39 1.59
C LEU A 225 16.44 18.05 2.34
N GLN A 226 16.03 19.26 1.94
CA GLN A 226 14.85 19.94 2.47
C GLN A 226 13.60 19.07 2.31
N LYS A 227 13.37 18.49 1.12
CA LYS A 227 12.22 17.60 0.86
C LYS A 227 12.26 16.32 1.69
N ASP A 228 13.43 15.73 1.88
CA ASP A 228 13.59 14.50 2.66
C ASP A 228 13.40 14.74 4.17
N ILE A 229 13.91 15.87 4.70
CA ILE A 229 13.63 16.30 6.07
C ILE A 229 12.14 16.63 6.22
N ALA A 230 11.54 17.38 5.29
CA ALA A 230 10.13 17.73 5.31
C ALA A 230 9.25 16.47 5.38
N ARG A 231 9.54 15.47 4.54
CA ARG A 231 8.86 14.17 4.57
C ARG A 231 9.02 13.46 5.92
N ALA A 232 10.22 13.49 6.51
CA ALA A 232 10.48 12.87 7.80
C ALA A 232 9.76 13.57 8.97
N VAL A 233 9.49 14.88 8.86
CA VAL A 233 8.74 15.65 9.87
C VAL A 233 7.24 15.78 9.56
N GLY A 234 6.77 15.30 8.42
CA GLY A 234 5.36 15.37 7.99
C GLY A 234 4.94 16.72 7.37
N LEU A 235 5.90 17.49 6.86
CA LEU A 235 5.70 18.74 6.14
C LEU A 235 5.66 18.47 4.62
N SER A 236 4.81 19.20 3.90
CA SER A 236 4.79 19.25 2.43
C SER A 236 5.00 20.68 1.97
N PHE A 237 5.86 20.88 0.98
CA PHE A 237 6.06 22.18 0.33
C PHE A 237 5.10 22.35 -0.82
N ASP A 238 4.76 23.61 -1.13
CA ASP A 238 4.10 23.94 -2.39
C ASP A 238 5.12 23.91 -3.54
N ASP A 239 4.69 23.52 -4.74
CA ASP A 239 5.58 23.37 -5.89
C ASP A 239 6.18 24.71 -6.37
N GLU A 240 5.58 25.84 -5.98
CA GLU A 240 6.05 27.20 -6.25
C GLU A 240 7.03 27.73 -5.19
N ASP A 241 7.16 27.08 -4.03
CA ASP A 241 8.00 27.56 -2.93
C ASP A 241 9.46 27.69 -3.38
N ASP A 242 10.12 28.80 -3.05
CA ASP A 242 11.54 28.95 -3.27
C ASP A 242 12.40 28.28 -2.17
N GLU A 243 13.73 28.30 -2.29
CA GLU A 243 14.61 27.66 -1.32
C GLU A 243 14.52 28.27 0.08
N MET A 244 14.35 29.58 0.17
CA MET A 244 14.30 30.32 1.42
C MET A 244 12.96 30.10 2.12
N GLU A 245 11.87 30.05 1.37
CA GLU A 245 10.53 29.71 1.88
C GLU A 245 10.52 28.30 2.47
N ARG A 246 11.07 27.32 1.74
CA ARG A 246 11.21 25.94 2.26
C ARG A 246 12.06 25.87 3.53
N ALA A 247 13.18 26.60 3.57
CA ALA A 247 14.05 26.66 4.75
C ALA A 247 13.34 27.27 5.96
N ALA A 248 12.59 28.36 5.76
CA ALA A 248 11.82 29.02 6.81
C ALA A 248 10.73 28.11 7.38
N GLN A 249 10.00 27.40 6.50
CA GLN A 249 8.99 26.42 6.91
C GLN A 249 9.62 25.26 7.68
N LEU A 250 10.78 24.74 7.24
CA LEU A 250 11.48 23.68 7.99
C LEU A 250 11.96 24.16 9.36
N LEU A 251 12.55 25.35 9.42
CA LEU A 251 13.06 25.93 10.65
C LEU A 251 11.93 26.08 11.67
N GLU A 252 10.80 26.64 11.25
CA GLU A 252 9.63 26.82 12.11
C GLU A 252 9.03 25.47 12.55
N ALA A 253 9.01 24.45 11.68
CA ALA A 253 8.56 23.10 12.02
C ALA A 253 9.48 22.39 13.03
N LEU A 254 10.79 22.55 12.89
CA LEU A 254 11.77 21.97 13.81
C LEU A 254 11.82 22.71 15.16
N MET A 255 11.78 24.05 15.16
CA MET A 255 11.81 24.86 16.39
C MET A 255 10.57 24.68 17.27
N ARG A 256 9.44 24.29 16.70
CA ARG A 256 8.22 23.97 17.45
C ARG A 256 8.28 22.62 18.16
N ARG A 257 9.24 21.75 17.81
CA ARG A 257 9.53 20.52 18.54
C ARG A 257 10.39 20.86 19.74
N ARG A 258 10.08 20.29 20.91
CA ARG A 258 10.83 20.53 22.16
C ARG A 258 12.23 19.91 22.07
N ARG A 259 12.41 18.70 22.60
CA ARG A 259 13.72 18.03 22.64
C ARG A 259 13.77 17.06 21.48
N PHE A 260 14.60 17.32 20.46
CA PHE A 260 14.65 16.44 19.29
C PHE A 260 16.07 16.10 18.87
N LEU A 261 16.23 14.91 18.32
CA LEU A 261 17.44 14.46 17.66
C LEU A 261 17.16 14.34 16.16
N LEU A 262 17.92 15.07 15.35
CA LEU A 262 17.95 14.88 13.90
C LEU A 262 19.17 14.04 13.53
N ILE A 263 18.94 12.94 12.82
CA ILE A 263 19.97 12.03 12.33
C ILE A 263 20.00 12.16 10.80
N ILE A 264 21.15 12.57 10.25
CA ILE A 264 21.41 12.63 8.81
C ILE A 264 22.49 11.60 8.48
N ASP A 265 22.08 10.49 7.86
CA ASP A 265 22.98 9.40 7.47
C ASP A 265 23.56 9.61 6.06
N ASP A 266 24.82 9.23 5.86
CA ASP A 266 25.64 9.31 4.63
C ASP A 266 25.70 10.69 3.95
N LEU A 267 26.00 11.74 4.71
CA LEU A 267 26.16 13.10 4.18
C LEU A 267 27.45 13.24 3.34
N TRP A 268 27.31 13.64 2.07
CA TRP A 268 28.41 13.76 1.11
C TRP A 268 29.04 15.15 1.04
N GLU A 269 28.24 16.21 1.17
CA GLU A 269 28.69 17.60 1.13
C GLU A 269 28.26 18.35 2.39
N ALA A 270 29.00 19.39 2.77
CA ALA A 270 28.63 20.24 3.90
C ALA A 270 27.62 21.28 3.45
N PHE A 271 26.61 21.52 4.28
CA PHE A 271 25.56 22.52 4.04
C PHE A 271 25.45 23.45 5.24
N SER A 272 25.11 24.71 5.00
CA SER A 272 24.73 25.61 6.08
C SER A 272 23.40 25.16 6.68
N LEU A 273 23.35 25.01 8.00
CA LEU A 273 22.12 24.66 8.72
C LEU A 273 21.01 25.69 8.44
N GLU A 274 21.36 26.97 8.31
CA GLU A 274 20.42 28.06 8.03
C GLU A 274 19.77 27.92 6.64
N VAL A 275 20.57 27.54 5.63
CA VAL A 275 20.11 27.35 4.25
C VAL A 275 19.17 26.14 4.14
N VAL A 276 19.42 25.08 4.92
CA VAL A 276 18.52 23.92 4.96
C VAL A 276 17.27 24.19 5.80
N GLY A 277 17.34 25.10 6.78
CA GLY A 277 16.27 25.34 7.75
C GLY A 277 16.39 24.48 9.01
N ILE A 278 17.60 24.10 9.42
CA ILE A 278 17.87 23.36 10.65
C ILE A 278 18.29 24.35 11.74
N PRO A 279 17.66 24.33 12.94
CA PRO A 279 18.05 25.23 14.02
C PRO A 279 19.42 24.83 14.60
N SER A 280 20.29 25.81 14.84
CA SER A 280 21.62 25.59 15.42
C SER A 280 21.53 25.10 16.87
N PRO A 281 22.15 23.95 17.21
CA PRO A 281 22.19 23.46 18.59
C PRO A 281 22.90 24.43 19.54
N GLY A 282 22.22 24.87 20.61
CA GLY A 282 22.79 25.76 21.64
C GLY A 282 21.97 27.02 22.00
N TYR A 283 20.95 27.37 21.21
CA TYR A 283 20.08 28.52 21.47
C TYR A 283 18.87 28.18 22.37
N GLY A 284 19.12 27.75 23.61
CA GLY A 284 18.04 27.54 24.60
C GLY A 284 17.03 26.43 24.27
N HIS A 285 17.32 25.58 23.28
CA HIS A 285 16.53 24.43 22.86
C HIS A 285 17.36 23.15 22.98
N ASP A 286 16.76 22.07 23.48
CA ASP A 286 17.38 20.74 23.63
C ASP A 286 17.36 19.97 22.30
N CYS A 287 17.94 20.55 21.23
CA CYS A 287 18.10 19.86 19.95
C CYS A 287 19.53 19.33 19.77
N LYS A 288 19.65 18.15 19.15
CA LYS A 288 20.94 17.60 18.72
C LYS A 288 20.90 17.14 17.27
N LEU A 289 22.06 17.21 16.63
CA LEU A 289 22.27 16.75 15.27
C LEU A 289 23.37 15.68 15.27
N ILE A 290 23.07 14.51 14.70
CA ILE A 290 24.10 13.52 14.34
C ILE A 290 24.18 13.48 12.82
N ILE A 291 25.39 13.58 12.30
CA ILE A 291 25.67 13.32 10.89
C ILE A 291 26.62 12.14 10.77
N THR A 292 26.41 11.28 9.77
CA THR A 292 27.45 10.35 9.32
C THR A 292 28.00 10.79 7.97
N THR A 293 29.31 10.63 7.76
CA THR A 293 29.95 11.03 6.50
C THR A 293 31.20 10.19 6.22
N ARG A 294 31.68 10.22 4.99
CA ARG A 294 32.95 9.61 4.59
C ARG A 294 34.14 10.54 4.80
N SER A 295 33.89 11.84 4.99
CA SER A 295 34.92 12.88 4.97
C SER A 295 34.94 13.70 6.25
N MET A 296 36.09 13.75 6.92
CA MET A 296 36.33 14.67 8.04
C MET A 296 36.13 16.15 7.63
N MET A 297 36.32 16.48 6.35
CA MET A 297 36.09 17.85 5.87
C MET A 297 34.61 18.23 5.88
N VAL A 298 33.71 17.26 5.69
CA VAL A 298 32.26 17.49 5.83
C VAL A 298 31.91 17.75 7.29
N CYS A 299 32.48 17.01 8.24
CA CYS A 299 32.34 17.31 9.67
C CYS A 299 32.78 18.75 9.99
N ARG A 300 33.96 19.16 9.50
CA ARG A 300 34.47 20.53 9.68
C ARG A 300 33.55 21.58 9.05
N GLY A 301 33.06 21.33 7.84
CA GLY A 301 32.15 22.25 7.14
C GLY A 301 30.77 22.34 7.78
N MET A 302 30.34 21.28 8.46
CA MET A 302 29.12 21.24 9.27
C MET A 302 29.32 21.75 10.70
N GLU A 303 30.53 22.24 11.03
CA GLU A 303 30.90 22.79 12.33
C GLU A 303 30.57 21.85 13.50
N THR A 304 30.88 20.56 13.34
CA THR A 304 30.67 19.54 14.37
C THR A 304 31.43 19.88 15.66
N MET A 305 30.79 19.68 16.81
CA MET A 305 31.41 19.96 18.12
C MET A 305 32.23 18.78 18.62
N ARG A 306 31.78 17.56 18.28
CA ARG A 306 32.45 16.31 18.61
C ARG A 306 32.47 15.41 17.39
N ASP A 307 33.64 14.88 17.09
CA ASP A 307 33.81 13.92 16.00
C ASP A 307 34.17 12.54 16.55
N VAL A 308 33.59 11.50 15.94
CA VAL A 308 33.90 10.10 16.18
C VAL A 308 34.40 9.51 14.88
N GLU A 309 35.69 9.19 14.83
CA GLU A 309 36.27 8.43 13.73
C GLU A 309 35.97 6.95 13.92
N VAL A 310 35.24 6.35 12.98
CA VAL A 310 35.06 4.90 12.93
C VAL A 310 36.21 4.33 12.13
N SER A 311 37.19 3.79 12.85
CA SER A 311 38.36 3.13 12.25
C SER A 311 38.00 1.75 11.69
N VAL A 312 38.84 1.26 10.78
CA VAL A 312 38.79 -0.13 10.34
C VAL A 312 39.01 -1.09 11.52
N LEU A 313 38.54 -2.33 11.37
CA LEU A 313 38.71 -3.38 12.38
C LEU A 313 40.19 -3.70 12.60
N SER A 314 40.54 -4.10 13.83
CA SER A 314 41.87 -4.64 14.13
C SER A 314 42.12 -5.92 13.33
N LYS A 315 43.38 -6.38 13.26
CA LYS A 315 43.70 -7.62 12.54
C LYS A 315 42.98 -8.83 13.14
N GLU A 316 42.84 -8.85 14.45
CA GLU A 316 42.15 -9.89 15.22
C GLU A 316 40.64 -9.84 14.95
N GLU A 317 40.03 -8.66 15.08
CA GLU A 317 38.60 -8.47 14.82
C GLU A 317 38.22 -8.76 13.36
N ALA A 318 39.07 -8.33 12.42
CA ALA A 318 38.91 -8.58 11.00
C ALA A 318 38.96 -10.08 10.70
N TRP A 319 39.90 -10.81 11.32
CA TRP A 319 39.99 -12.25 11.19
C TRP A 319 38.77 -12.96 11.78
N ASP A 320 38.31 -12.55 12.95
CA ASP A 320 37.14 -13.16 13.60
C ASP A 320 35.86 -12.97 12.77
N LEU A 321 35.65 -11.75 12.24
CA LEU A 321 34.54 -11.47 11.33
C LEU A 321 34.65 -12.28 10.04
N PHE A 322 35.84 -12.33 9.43
CA PHE A 322 36.08 -13.07 8.18
C PHE A 322 35.87 -14.57 8.38
N LYS A 323 36.41 -15.14 9.46
CA LYS A 323 36.25 -16.54 9.84
C LYS A 323 34.77 -16.91 10.00
N GLN A 324 33.98 -16.04 10.61
CA GLN A 324 32.53 -16.23 10.75
C GLN A 324 31.83 -16.36 9.39
N LYS A 325 32.30 -15.67 8.35
CA LYS A 325 31.66 -15.67 7.02
C LYS A 325 32.12 -16.81 6.12
N VAL A 326 33.39 -17.20 6.19
CA VAL A 326 33.94 -18.30 5.39
C VAL A 326 33.56 -19.68 5.95
N GLY A 327 33.46 -19.80 7.27
CA GLY A 327 33.21 -21.06 8.00
C GLY A 327 34.49 -21.72 8.52
N ASP A 328 34.35 -22.71 9.40
CA ASP A 328 35.48 -23.33 10.12
C ASP A 328 36.40 -24.20 9.24
N GLU A 329 36.04 -24.45 7.99
CA GLU A 329 36.84 -25.24 7.03
C GLU A 329 38.22 -24.62 6.77
N VAL A 330 38.39 -23.30 6.91
CA VAL A 330 39.70 -22.63 6.82
C VAL A 330 40.68 -23.02 7.93
N LEU A 331 40.17 -23.65 8.99
CA LEU A 331 40.99 -24.20 10.08
C LEU A 331 41.46 -25.63 9.79
N ALA A 332 41.00 -26.26 8.71
CA ALA A 332 41.27 -27.66 8.42
C ALA A 332 42.75 -27.97 8.13
N SER A 333 43.53 -26.99 7.65
CA SER A 333 44.98 -27.14 7.50
C SER A 333 45.74 -25.86 7.92
N PRO A 334 46.94 -25.98 8.52
CA PRO A 334 47.75 -24.82 8.90
C PRO A 334 48.11 -23.92 7.70
N ARG A 335 48.29 -24.51 6.52
CA ARG A 335 48.61 -23.78 5.29
C ARG A 335 47.41 -22.98 4.79
N LEU A 336 46.22 -23.59 4.80
CA LEU A 336 44.97 -22.92 4.43
C LEU A 336 44.63 -21.80 5.41
N GLN A 337 44.86 -22.02 6.70
CA GLN A 337 44.70 -21.01 7.74
C GLN A 337 45.65 -19.82 7.54
N ALA A 338 46.90 -20.07 7.15
CA ALA A 338 47.87 -19.02 6.86
C ALA A 338 47.43 -18.16 5.67
N VAL A 339 47.07 -18.78 4.54
CA VAL A 339 46.66 -18.05 3.33
C VAL A 339 45.32 -17.33 3.54
N SER A 340 44.36 -17.92 4.26
CA SER A 340 43.09 -17.25 4.57
C SER A 340 43.24 -16.06 5.50
N LYS A 341 44.16 -16.11 6.48
CA LYS A 341 44.54 -14.93 7.28
C LYS A 341 45.15 -13.84 6.40
N ASP A 342 46.02 -14.20 5.46
CA ASP A 342 46.60 -13.24 4.51
C ASP A 342 45.53 -12.57 3.64
N VAL A 343 44.52 -13.32 3.19
CA VAL A 343 43.37 -12.77 2.44
C VAL A 343 42.54 -11.82 3.32
N ALA A 344 42.27 -12.17 4.57
CA ALA A 344 41.57 -11.29 5.51
C ALA A 344 42.35 -9.99 5.77
N MET A 345 43.68 -10.07 5.89
CA MET A 345 44.55 -8.90 6.03
C MET A 345 44.51 -8.01 4.78
N GLU A 346 44.43 -8.60 3.60
CA GLU A 346 44.35 -7.88 2.33
C GLU A 346 43.03 -7.10 2.17
N CYS A 347 41.95 -7.54 2.83
CA CYS A 347 40.68 -6.81 2.94
C CYS A 347 40.80 -5.53 3.80
N GLY A 348 41.94 -5.33 4.47
CA GLY A 348 42.35 -4.14 5.20
C GLY A 348 41.35 -3.65 6.24
N GLY A 349 40.76 -4.59 6.99
CA GLY A 349 39.91 -4.31 8.15
C GLY A 349 38.54 -3.71 7.84
N LEU A 350 38.12 -3.64 6.56
CA LEU A 350 36.80 -3.13 6.18
C LEU A 350 35.73 -4.22 6.36
N PRO A 351 34.74 -4.06 7.26
CA PRO A 351 33.67 -5.03 7.48
C PRO A 351 32.96 -5.44 6.18
N LEU A 352 32.57 -4.49 5.33
CA LEU A 352 31.90 -4.79 4.07
C LEU A 352 32.79 -5.68 3.16
N ALA A 353 34.06 -5.34 3.00
CA ALA A 353 34.99 -6.14 2.19
C ALA A 353 35.24 -7.52 2.79
N LEU A 354 35.42 -7.63 4.10
CA LEU A 354 35.62 -8.91 4.80
C LEU A 354 34.40 -9.82 4.64
N VAL A 355 33.19 -9.26 4.74
CA VAL A 355 31.95 -10.03 4.55
C VAL A 355 31.79 -10.47 3.10
N THR A 356 31.97 -9.55 2.15
CA THR A 356 31.81 -9.82 0.71
C THR A 356 32.84 -10.82 0.19
N VAL A 357 34.13 -10.65 0.52
CA VAL A 357 35.20 -11.59 0.13
C VAL A 357 35.08 -12.91 0.88
N GLY A 358 34.79 -12.86 2.18
CA GLY A 358 34.65 -14.06 3.01
C GLY A 358 33.51 -14.96 2.56
N ARG A 359 32.37 -14.39 2.14
CA ARG A 359 31.28 -15.18 1.55
C ARG A 359 31.62 -15.73 0.17
N ALA A 360 32.33 -14.98 -0.67
CA ALA A 360 32.77 -15.47 -1.98
C ALA A 360 33.76 -16.65 -1.90
N LEU A 361 34.44 -16.81 -0.77
CA LEU A 361 35.37 -17.91 -0.47
C LEU A 361 34.78 -18.97 0.48
N ARG A 362 33.48 -18.88 0.79
CA ARG A 362 32.81 -19.77 1.74
C ARG A 362 32.85 -21.21 1.24
N ARG A 363 33.22 -22.15 2.13
CA ARG A 363 33.39 -23.58 1.84
C ARG A 363 34.45 -23.91 0.76
N GLU A 364 35.34 -22.97 0.45
CA GLU A 364 36.48 -23.24 -0.43
C GLU A 364 37.61 -23.90 0.38
N ASN A 365 37.97 -25.12 -0.02
CA ASN A 365 38.93 -25.97 0.68
C ASN A 365 40.20 -26.22 -0.14
N ASP A 366 40.27 -25.79 -1.41
CA ASP A 366 41.50 -25.84 -2.20
C ASP A 366 42.43 -24.65 -1.87
N THR A 367 43.58 -24.96 -1.25
CA THR A 367 44.61 -23.95 -0.91
C THR A 367 45.11 -23.17 -2.13
N ARG A 368 45.12 -23.76 -3.34
CA ARG A 368 45.54 -23.06 -4.56
C ARG A 368 44.56 -21.95 -4.96
N GLN A 369 43.26 -22.16 -4.73
CA GLN A 369 42.23 -21.14 -4.98
C GLN A 369 42.38 -19.95 -4.03
N TRP A 370 42.78 -20.21 -2.78
CA TRP A 370 43.11 -19.18 -1.80
C TRP A 370 44.39 -18.41 -2.16
N GLU A 371 45.44 -19.10 -2.61
CA GLU A 371 46.68 -18.46 -3.08
C GLU A 371 46.43 -17.60 -4.32
N ASN A 372 45.60 -18.07 -5.25
CA ASN A 372 45.16 -17.30 -6.41
C ASN A 372 44.33 -16.06 -5.99
N ALA A 373 43.39 -16.23 -5.06
CA ALA A 373 42.59 -15.12 -4.52
C ALA A 373 43.46 -14.03 -3.89
N LEU A 374 44.45 -14.43 -3.09
CA LEU A 374 45.41 -13.52 -2.48
C LEU A 374 46.24 -12.77 -3.55
N SER A 375 46.68 -13.47 -4.59
CA SER A 375 47.42 -12.88 -5.71
C SER A 375 46.57 -11.84 -6.46
N GLN A 376 45.29 -12.14 -6.73
CA GLN A 376 44.36 -11.23 -7.40
C GLN A 376 44.14 -9.95 -6.59
N LEU A 377 43.91 -10.06 -5.28
CA LEU A 377 43.73 -8.92 -4.38
C LEU A 377 45.00 -8.03 -4.33
N LYS A 378 46.19 -8.64 -4.23
CA LYS A 378 47.48 -7.95 -4.22
C LYS A 378 47.79 -7.21 -5.53
N ASN A 379 47.58 -7.88 -6.66
CA ASN A 379 47.87 -7.31 -7.98
C ASN A 379 46.96 -6.13 -8.33
N ALA A 380 45.75 -6.11 -7.78
CA ALA A 380 44.79 -5.04 -8.03
C ALA A 380 45.10 -3.76 -7.22
N MET A 381 45.84 -3.85 -6.09
CA MET A 381 46.30 -2.69 -5.32
C MET A 381 47.46 -1.90 -5.96
N GLY A 382 48.23 -2.52 -6.87
CA GLY A 382 49.44 -1.92 -7.45
C GLY A 382 49.21 -0.83 -8.52
N ARG A 383 47.96 -0.46 -8.83
CA ARG A 383 47.63 0.38 -10.01
C ARG A 383 46.93 1.72 -9.74
N ILE A 384 46.55 2.08 -8.51
CA ILE A 384 45.60 3.20 -8.30
C ILE A 384 45.86 4.05 -7.03
N GLU A 385 45.84 5.38 -7.17
CA GLU A 385 45.80 6.37 -6.07
C GLU A 385 44.35 6.76 -5.71
N GLY A 386 44.06 6.95 -4.41
CA GLY A 386 42.73 7.35 -3.87
C GLY A 386 42.06 6.32 -2.96
N MET A 387 41.34 6.77 -1.91
CA MET A 387 40.72 5.89 -0.90
C MET A 387 39.53 5.07 -1.44
N GLU A 388 38.68 5.64 -2.31
CA GLU A 388 37.51 4.94 -2.89
C GLU A 388 37.92 3.76 -3.78
N ASN A 389 38.99 3.93 -4.57
CA ASN A 389 39.50 2.90 -5.46
C ASN A 389 40.07 1.67 -4.72
N ARG A 390 40.58 1.86 -3.49
CA ARG A 390 41.01 0.75 -2.62
C ARG A 390 39.83 -0.07 -2.09
N VAL A 391 38.68 0.56 -1.82
CA VAL A 391 37.44 -0.16 -1.44
C VAL A 391 36.90 -0.93 -2.65
N PHE A 392 36.78 -0.27 -3.81
CA PHE A 392 36.25 -0.91 -5.02
C PHE A 392 37.07 -2.12 -5.45
N THR A 393 38.39 -2.05 -5.32
CA THR A 393 39.27 -3.16 -5.65
C THR A 393 38.97 -4.41 -4.81
N ARG A 394 38.66 -4.24 -3.52
CA ARG A 394 38.30 -5.33 -2.62
C ARG A 394 36.88 -5.87 -2.89
N LEU A 395 35.94 -5.00 -3.23
CA LEU A 395 34.56 -5.40 -3.54
C LEU A 395 34.43 -6.06 -4.93
N ARG A 396 35.24 -5.64 -5.90
CA ARG A 396 35.25 -6.18 -7.27
C ARG A 396 35.67 -7.65 -7.31
N PHE A 397 36.40 -8.12 -6.30
CA PHE A 397 36.79 -9.52 -6.15
C PHE A 397 35.59 -10.48 -6.23
N SER A 398 34.50 -10.19 -5.52
CA SER A 398 33.31 -11.05 -5.51
C SER A 398 32.55 -11.01 -6.85
N TYR A 399 32.60 -9.88 -7.56
CA TYR A 399 32.06 -9.76 -8.92
C TYR A 399 32.87 -10.58 -9.95
N GLU A 400 34.20 -10.55 -9.88
CA GLU A 400 35.07 -11.30 -10.81
C GLU A 400 34.87 -12.82 -10.67
N ARG A 401 34.52 -13.31 -9.47
CA ARG A 401 34.26 -14.74 -9.19
C ARG A 401 32.84 -15.23 -9.50
N LEU A 402 31.93 -14.37 -9.97
CA LEU A 402 30.62 -14.83 -10.45
C LEU A 402 30.78 -15.87 -11.57
N LYS A 403 29.92 -16.89 -11.57
CA LYS A 403 30.16 -18.11 -12.36
C LYS A 403 30.31 -17.88 -13.87
N ASP A 404 29.57 -16.92 -14.43
CA ASP A 404 29.48 -16.68 -15.87
C ASP A 404 29.23 -15.20 -16.21
N ASN A 405 29.35 -14.88 -17.50
CA ASN A 405 29.15 -13.51 -18.00
C ASN A 405 27.69 -13.05 -17.96
N VAL A 406 26.72 -13.97 -17.98
CA VAL A 406 25.29 -13.63 -17.89
C VAL A 406 24.99 -13.10 -16.49
N THR A 407 25.44 -13.81 -15.45
CA THR A 407 25.33 -13.46 -14.04
C THR A 407 26.01 -12.12 -13.75
N ARG A 408 27.20 -11.90 -14.32
CA ARG A 408 27.88 -10.59 -14.25
C ARG A 408 27.06 -9.48 -14.91
N SER A 409 26.50 -9.72 -16.10
CA SER A 409 25.66 -8.76 -16.80
C SER A 409 24.38 -8.44 -16.02
N CYS A 410 23.70 -9.45 -15.47
CA CYS A 410 22.54 -9.29 -14.60
C CYS A 410 22.87 -8.46 -13.35
N PHE A 411 24.02 -8.69 -12.71
CA PHE A 411 24.49 -7.86 -11.61
C PHE A 411 24.70 -6.40 -12.03
N LEU A 412 25.39 -6.15 -13.14
CA LEU A 412 25.61 -4.79 -13.64
C LEU A 412 24.29 -4.10 -14.04
N TYR A 413 23.30 -4.87 -14.53
CA TYR A 413 21.96 -4.36 -14.84
C TYR A 413 21.27 -3.77 -13.60
N CYS A 414 21.46 -4.37 -12.42
CA CYS A 414 20.90 -3.86 -11.17
C CYS A 414 21.39 -2.43 -10.83
N ALA A 415 22.58 -2.03 -11.32
CA ALA A 415 23.11 -0.68 -11.11
C ALA A 415 22.31 0.42 -11.85
N LEU A 416 21.45 0.05 -12.81
CA LEU A 416 20.54 0.96 -13.49
C LEU A 416 19.48 1.55 -12.54
N TYR A 417 19.24 0.92 -11.40
CA TYR A 417 18.31 1.42 -10.37
C TYR A 417 18.94 2.51 -9.50
N PRO A 418 18.16 3.43 -8.88
CA PRO A 418 18.70 4.46 -8.00
C PRO A 418 19.40 3.89 -6.77
N GLU A 419 20.18 4.73 -6.11
CA GLU A 419 20.70 4.47 -4.77
C GLU A 419 19.54 4.16 -3.81
N ASP A 420 19.78 3.25 -2.86
CA ASP A 420 18.80 2.79 -1.87
C ASP A 420 17.47 2.21 -2.38
N HIS A 421 17.34 1.94 -3.68
CA HIS A 421 16.08 1.49 -4.26
C HIS A 421 15.76 0.03 -3.93
N HIS A 422 14.53 -0.23 -3.48
CA HIS A 422 13.97 -1.57 -3.38
C HIS A 422 13.47 -2.02 -4.74
N ILE A 423 14.09 -3.06 -5.30
CA ILE A 423 13.79 -3.60 -6.61
C ILE A 423 12.96 -4.87 -6.44
N GLU A 424 11.77 -4.92 -7.03
CA GLU A 424 10.95 -6.13 -7.05
C GLU A 424 11.66 -7.23 -7.87
N THR A 425 11.83 -8.42 -7.30
CA THR A 425 12.64 -9.48 -7.91
C THR A 425 12.08 -9.98 -9.24
N GLU A 426 10.76 -10.15 -9.34
CA GLU A 426 10.12 -10.63 -10.57
C GLU A 426 10.18 -9.59 -11.69
N GLU A 427 10.05 -8.30 -11.36
CA GLU A 427 10.21 -7.21 -12.32
C GLU A 427 11.63 -7.19 -12.89
N LEU A 428 12.64 -7.26 -12.02
CA LEU A 428 14.05 -7.28 -12.43
C LEU A 428 14.38 -8.46 -13.35
N ILE A 429 13.86 -9.65 -13.04
CA ILE A 429 14.05 -10.83 -13.90
C ILE A 429 13.37 -10.62 -15.26
N LYS A 430 12.18 -10.02 -15.31
CA LYS A 430 11.50 -9.70 -16.58
C LYS A 430 12.34 -8.81 -17.46
N TYR A 431 12.98 -7.78 -16.91
CA TYR A 431 13.94 -6.95 -17.65
C TYR A 431 15.09 -7.76 -18.26
N TRP A 432 15.66 -8.72 -17.52
CA TRP A 432 16.71 -9.59 -18.04
C TRP A 432 16.23 -10.48 -19.19
N ILE A 433 14.99 -10.96 -19.10
CA ILE A 433 14.34 -11.76 -20.15
C ILE A 433 14.10 -10.90 -21.40
N TRP A 434 13.57 -9.68 -21.24
CA TRP A 434 13.24 -8.79 -22.37
C TRP A 434 14.48 -8.31 -23.10
N GLU A 435 15.59 -8.08 -22.40
CA GLU A 435 16.86 -7.77 -23.07
C GLU A 435 17.47 -9.00 -23.77
N GLY A 436 17.02 -10.21 -23.43
CA GLY A 436 17.51 -11.47 -23.98
C GLY A 436 18.79 -12.00 -23.33
N MET A 437 19.11 -11.54 -22.11
CA MET A 437 20.33 -12.00 -21.39
C MET A 437 20.25 -13.49 -21.01
N LEU A 438 19.03 -14.01 -20.82
CA LEU A 438 18.79 -15.40 -20.41
C LEU A 438 18.55 -16.36 -21.60
N ASP A 439 18.65 -15.90 -22.85
CA ASP A 439 18.30 -16.69 -24.04
C ASP A 439 19.27 -17.87 -24.32
N ASN A 440 20.51 -17.80 -23.81
CA ASN A 440 21.59 -18.73 -24.14
C ASN A 440 21.87 -19.81 -23.07
N LEU A 441 21.05 -19.92 -22.03
CA LEU A 441 21.34 -20.79 -20.87
C LEU A 441 20.92 -22.27 -21.00
N GLY A 442 20.35 -22.71 -22.13
CA GLY A 442 20.06 -24.13 -22.42
C GLY A 442 18.67 -24.63 -21.96
N TYR A 443 18.22 -25.73 -22.58
CA TYR A 443 16.84 -26.25 -22.57
C TYR A 443 16.43 -26.99 -21.28
N GLY A 444 15.28 -26.62 -20.70
CA GLY A 444 14.51 -27.45 -19.76
C GLY A 444 13.67 -26.66 -18.73
N GLU A 445 14.18 -25.54 -18.25
CA GLU A 445 13.57 -24.75 -17.17
C GLU A 445 13.07 -23.38 -17.67
N SER A 446 12.04 -22.83 -17.02
CA SER A 446 11.51 -21.49 -17.34
C SER A 446 12.57 -20.41 -17.11
N LYS A 447 12.65 -19.40 -18.01
CA LYS A 447 13.58 -18.26 -17.86
C LYS A 447 13.40 -17.51 -16.54
N MET A 448 12.19 -17.52 -15.98
CA MET A 448 11.92 -16.95 -14.66
C MET A 448 12.68 -17.69 -13.56
N LEU A 449 12.72 -19.03 -13.60
CA LEU A 449 13.46 -19.84 -12.64
C LEU A 449 14.96 -19.60 -12.76
N GLN A 450 15.48 -19.54 -14.00
CA GLN A 450 16.88 -19.19 -14.27
C GLN A 450 17.26 -17.82 -13.67
N GLY A 451 16.38 -16.82 -13.84
CA GLY A 451 16.54 -15.51 -13.21
C GLY A 451 16.55 -15.57 -11.67
N LYS A 452 15.66 -16.36 -11.07
CA LYS A 452 15.64 -16.57 -9.60
C LYS A 452 16.94 -17.21 -9.10
N MET A 453 17.49 -18.19 -9.81
CA MET A 453 18.78 -18.80 -9.48
C MET A 453 19.94 -17.80 -9.55
N ILE A 454 19.95 -16.90 -10.53
CA ILE A 454 20.94 -15.82 -10.63
C ILE A 454 20.79 -14.86 -9.44
N LEU A 455 19.57 -14.46 -9.09
CA LEU A 455 19.33 -13.61 -7.92
C LEU A 455 19.81 -14.25 -6.62
N ASP A 456 19.55 -15.53 -6.42
CA ASP A 456 20.01 -16.28 -5.24
C ASP A 456 21.54 -16.30 -5.17
N GLU A 457 22.23 -16.46 -6.30
CA GLU A 457 23.69 -16.36 -6.36
C GLU A 457 24.19 -14.97 -5.97
N LEU A 458 23.60 -13.90 -6.51
CA LEU A 458 23.97 -12.52 -6.17
C LEU A 458 23.72 -12.18 -4.69
N LYS A 459 22.61 -12.68 -4.12
CA LYS A 459 22.30 -12.58 -2.68
C LYS A 459 23.32 -13.33 -1.84
N ASN A 460 23.67 -14.56 -2.24
CA ASN A 460 24.67 -15.38 -1.56
C ASN A 460 26.07 -14.75 -1.58
N ALA A 461 26.42 -14.06 -2.68
CA ALA A 461 27.66 -13.32 -2.85
C ALA A 461 27.71 -11.97 -2.08
N CYS A 462 26.63 -11.58 -1.38
CA CYS A 462 26.51 -10.25 -0.75
C CYS A 462 26.66 -9.08 -1.73
N LEU A 463 26.31 -9.31 -3.00
CA LEU A 463 26.25 -8.26 -4.02
C LEU A 463 24.86 -7.61 -4.07
N LEU A 464 23.83 -8.33 -3.60
CA LEU A 464 22.49 -7.83 -3.35
C LEU A 464 22.06 -8.20 -1.92
N GLU A 465 21.31 -7.31 -1.31
CA GLU A 465 20.69 -7.47 0.01
C GLU A 465 19.20 -7.77 -0.14
N ILE A 466 18.63 -8.50 0.82
CA ILE A 466 17.18 -8.73 0.88
C ILE A 466 16.53 -7.43 1.35
N GLY A 467 15.68 -6.85 0.51
CA GLY A 467 14.84 -5.73 0.87
C GLY A 467 13.54 -6.23 1.49
N CYS A 468 13.11 -5.62 2.58
CA CYS A 468 11.77 -5.83 3.12
C CYS A 468 10.96 -4.55 2.97
N GLN A 469 9.82 -4.61 2.30
CA GLN A 469 8.80 -3.56 2.36
C GLN A 469 7.68 -4.04 3.29
N GLU A 470 7.40 -3.29 4.35
CA GLU A 470 6.33 -3.62 5.30
C GLU A 470 5.00 -3.84 4.56
N GLY A 471 4.39 -5.01 4.75
CA GLY A 471 3.06 -5.34 4.21
C GLY A 471 3.03 -5.85 2.76
N SER A 472 4.18 -6.08 2.10
CA SER A 472 4.20 -6.70 0.77
C SER A 472 4.48 -8.21 0.85
N LEU A 473 3.77 -9.00 0.02
CA LEU A 473 4.02 -10.43 -0.18
C LEU A 473 5.16 -10.70 -1.19
N ASN A 474 5.60 -9.67 -1.93
CA ASN A 474 6.60 -9.81 -2.97
C ASN A 474 8.01 -9.71 -2.38
N GLU A 475 8.96 -10.46 -2.97
CA GLU A 475 10.36 -10.39 -2.59
C GLU A 475 11.02 -9.17 -3.24
N TYR A 476 11.81 -8.43 -2.46
CA TYR A 476 12.59 -7.29 -2.95
C TYR A 476 14.08 -7.51 -2.71
N VAL A 477 14.90 -6.93 -3.58
CA VAL A 477 16.34 -6.85 -3.42
C VAL A 477 16.81 -5.40 -3.48
N LYS A 478 17.93 -5.12 -2.83
CA LYS A 478 18.58 -3.80 -2.83
C LYS A 478 20.08 -3.97 -3.07
N MET A 479 20.68 -3.04 -3.82
CA MET A 479 22.13 -2.99 -3.97
C MET A 479 22.70 -1.97 -2.99
N HIS A 480 23.67 -2.38 -2.16
CA HIS A 480 24.37 -1.46 -1.28
C HIS A 480 25.14 -0.41 -2.11
N ASP A 481 25.12 0.85 -1.69
CA ASP A 481 25.69 2.00 -2.40
C ASP A 481 27.14 1.82 -2.86
N LEU A 482 28.02 1.20 -2.06
CA LEU A 482 29.40 0.94 -2.46
C LEU A 482 29.53 -0.17 -3.51
N ILE A 483 28.61 -1.15 -3.48
CA ILE A 483 28.53 -2.19 -4.51
C ILE A 483 27.98 -1.59 -5.81
N ARG A 484 27.00 -0.68 -5.69
CA ARG A 484 26.45 0.07 -6.81
C ARG A 484 27.48 1.00 -7.43
N ASP A 485 28.21 1.78 -6.64
CA ASP A 485 29.29 2.64 -7.10
C ASP A 485 30.39 1.82 -7.79
N MET A 486 30.73 0.63 -7.26
CA MET A 486 31.66 -0.30 -7.90
C MET A 486 31.12 -0.80 -9.25
N ALA A 487 29.85 -1.20 -9.32
CA ALA A 487 29.21 -1.62 -10.57
C ALA A 487 29.17 -0.48 -11.60
N ILE A 488 28.87 0.75 -11.19
CA ILE A 488 28.95 1.96 -12.03
C ILE A 488 30.39 2.19 -12.52
N ALA A 489 31.40 2.00 -11.66
CA ALA A 489 32.79 2.14 -12.06
C ALA A 489 33.20 1.08 -13.11
N VAL A 490 32.72 -0.16 -12.98
CA VAL A 490 32.92 -1.22 -13.97
C VAL A 490 32.26 -0.84 -15.30
N THR A 491 31.05 -0.31 -15.27
CA THR A 491 30.27 0.02 -16.48
C THR A 491 30.68 1.35 -17.15
N ARG A 492 31.65 2.07 -16.60
CA ARG A 492 32.27 3.24 -17.28
C ARG A 492 33.31 2.83 -18.31
N VAL A 493 33.79 1.59 -18.25
CA VAL A 493 34.88 1.11 -19.13
C VAL A 493 34.34 0.12 -20.15
N ASN A 494 33.78 -0.99 -19.70
CA ASN A 494 33.18 -2.03 -20.56
C ASN A 494 32.39 -3.03 -19.67
N PRO A 495 31.09 -3.27 -19.89
CA PRO A 495 30.23 -2.63 -20.90
C PRO A 495 29.97 -1.16 -20.59
N LEU A 496 29.68 -0.31 -21.59
CA LEU A 496 29.58 1.14 -21.38
C LEU A 496 28.13 1.57 -21.07
N PHE A 497 27.83 1.99 -19.84
CA PHE A 497 26.51 2.45 -19.41
C PHE A 497 26.48 3.94 -19.04
N MET A 498 25.30 4.56 -19.16
CA MET A 498 25.01 5.87 -18.58
C MET A 498 23.94 5.71 -17.49
N ILE A 499 24.32 5.98 -16.24
CA ILE A 499 23.45 5.80 -15.07
C ILE A 499 23.30 7.15 -14.37
N ARG A 500 22.09 7.74 -14.44
CA ARG A 500 21.68 8.95 -13.70
C ARG A 500 20.28 8.78 -13.09
N ALA A 501 19.94 7.55 -12.71
CA ALA A 501 18.65 7.23 -12.12
C ALA A 501 18.52 7.84 -10.71
N GLY A 502 17.43 8.57 -10.45
CA GLY A 502 17.18 9.16 -9.12
C GLY A 502 18.05 10.38 -8.77
N SER A 503 18.81 10.91 -9.73
CA SER A 503 19.74 12.03 -9.52
C SER A 503 19.06 13.41 -9.41
N GLY A 504 17.75 13.50 -9.63
CA GLY A 504 16.99 14.75 -9.54
C GLY A 504 17.26 15.71 -10.70
N ILE A 505 17.75 15.21 -11.85
CA ILE A 505 18.02 16.05 -13.01
C ILE A 505 16.72 16.49 -13.70
N ARG A 506 16.68 17.74 -14.16
CA ARG A 506 15.53 18.33 -14.89
C ARG A 506 15.77 18.47 -16.39
N VAL A 507 17.03 18.42 -16.80
CA VAL A 507 17.49 18.53 -18.19
C VAL A 507 18.25 17.25 -18.53
N PRO A 508 18.01 16.66 -19.71
CA PRO A 508 18.73 15.46 -20.11
C PRO A 508 20.24 15.74 -20.24
N PRO A 509 21.09 14.71 -20.13
CA PRO A 509 22.51 14.83 -20.45
C PRO A 509 22.70 15.43 -21.84
N VAL A 510 23.72 16.28 -21.98
CA VAL A 510 24.03 16.94 -23.26
C VAL A 510 24.40 15.91 -24.32
N GLU A 511 24.15 16.23 -25.60
CA GLU A 511 24.24 15.30 -26.73
C GLU A 511 25.58 14.55 -26.81
N ASN A 512 26.70 15.21 -26.51
CA ASN A 512 28.03 14.61 -26.55
C ASN A 512 28.29 13.55 -25.47
N GLU A 513 27.45 13.46 -24.44
CA GLU A 513 27.51 12.37 -23.46
C GLU A 513 26.84 11.07 -23.96
N TRP A 514 26.03 11.15 -25.02
CA TRP A 514 25.37 9.99 -25.64
C TRP A 514 26.33 9.29 -26.61
N LEU A 515 27.32 8.62 -26.03
CA LEU A 515 28.41 7.97 -26.75
C LEU A 515 27.92 6.79 -27.61
N VAL A 516 28.53 6.62 -28.79
CA VAL A 516 28.19 5.58 -29.78
C VAL A 516 28.25 4.15 -29.22
N GLY A 517 29.12 3.92 -28.24
CA GLY A 517 29.30 2.62 -27.60
C GLY A 517 28.40 2.35 -26.39
N LEU A 518 27.45 3.24 -26.06
CA LEU A 518 26.55 3.03 -24.93
C LEU A 518 25.63 1.84 -25.18
N GLU A 519 25.65 0.88 -24.24
CA GLU A 519 24.80 -0.30 -24.27
C GLU A 519 23.51 -0.10 -23.47
N ARG A 520 23.56 0.61 -22.33
CA ARG A 520 22.40 0.82 -21.47
C ARG A 520 22.36 2.22 -20.88
N ILE A 521 21.19 2.82 -20.87
CA ILE A 521 20.96 4.16 -20.32
C ILE A 521 19.80 4.09 -19.32
N SER A 522 20.03 4.59 -18.11
CA SER A 522 18.98 4.77 -17.10
C SER A 522 18.94 6.22 -16.64
N LEU A 523 17.82 6.89 -16.96
CA LEU A 523 17.48 8.25 -16.57
C LEU A 523 16.16 8.28 -15.79
N MET A 524 15.72 7.15 -15.26
CA MET A 524 14.44 7.01 -14.56
C MET A 524 14.41 7.73 -13.20
N ARG A 525 13.20 7.97 -12.69
CA ARG A 525 12.93 8.67 -11.42
C ARG A 525 13.64 10.03 -11.32
N ASN A 526 13.50 10.84 -12.37
CA ASN A 526 14.00 12.21 -12.45
C ASN A 526 12.83 13.16 -12.75
N ASP A 527 13.11 14.43 -13.10
CA ASP A 527 12.10 15.41 -13.47
C ASP A 527 12.37 15.98 -14.88
N LEU A 528 12.72 15.10 -15.82
CA LEU A 528 13.01 15.50 -17.19
C LEU A 528 11.74 16.02 -17.87
N GLY A 529 11.76 17.27 -18.36
CA GLY A 529 10.62 17.87 -19.05
C GLY A 529 10.46 17.46 -20.51
N SER A 530 11.56 17.19 -21.22
CA SER A 530 11.60 16.79 -22.64
C SER A 530 12.91 16.09 -23.02
N LEU A 531 12.89 15.40 -24.16
CA LEU A 531 14.09 14.93 -24.87
C LEU A 531 14.19 15.64 -26.23
N SER A 532 15.15 16.56 -26.38
CA SER A 532 15.13 17.60 -27.43
C SER A 532 16.25 17.53 -28.48
N PHE A 533 17.01 16.44 -28.54
CA PHE A 533 18.06 16.20 -29.55
C PHE A 533 18.00 14.76 -30.06
N GLU A 534 18.77 14.44 -31.10
CA GLU A 534 18.78 13.14 -31.77
C GLU A 534 20.02 12.32 -31.33
N PRO A 535 19.90 11.41 -30.34
CA PRO A 535 21.04 10.65 -29.84
C PRO A 535 21.54 9.61 -30.86
N ARG A 536 22.85 9.45 -30.97
CA ARG A 536 23.49 8.47 -31.87
C ARG A 536 24.12 7.31 -31.08
N CYS A 537 23.28 6.44 -30.54
CA CYS A 537 23.70 5.27 -29.76
C CYS A 537 23.26 3.95 -30.43
N PRO A 538 23.93 3.51 -31.51
CA PRO A 538 23.51 2.32 -32.26
C PRO A 538 23.66 1.01 -31.49
N GLN A 539 24.43 0.96 -30.40
CA GLN A 539 24.61 -0.23 -29.55
C GLN A 539 23.65 -0.28 -28.35
N LEU A 540 22.79 0.73 -28.18
CA LEU A 540 21.90 0.84 -27.04
C LEU A 540 20.84 -0.27 -27.07
N THR A 541 20.80 -1.11 -26.04
CA THR A 541 19.83 -2.21 -25.88
C THR A 541 18.73 -1.87 -24.88
N THR A 542 19.01 -1.04 -23.88
CA THR A 542 18.05 -0.66 -22.83
C THR A 542 18.02 0.86 -22.60
N LEU A 543 16.83 1.44 -22.59
CA LEU A 543 16.57 2.82 -22.22
C LEU A 543 15.45 2.90 -21.17
N LEU A 544 15.80 3.30 -19.95
CA LEU A 544 14.88 3.45 -18.82
C LEU A 544 14.61 4.94 -18.55
N LEU A 545 13.35 5.35 -18.72
CA LEU A 545 12.88 6.74 -18.61
C LEU A 545 11.66 6.89 -17.69
N GLN A 546 11.21 5.82 -17.05
CA GLN A 546 10.02 5.82 -16.21
C GLN A 546 10.11 6.82 -15.05
N TYR A 547 8.95 7.28 -14.56
CA TYR A 547 8.83 8.30 -13.52
C TYR A 547 9.59 9.60 -13.86
N ASN A 548 9.38 10.12 -15.07
CA ASN A 548 9.79 11.45 -15.50
C ASN A 548 8.57 12.26 -15.96
N SER A 549 8.63 13.60 -15.92
CA SER A 549 7.51 14.42 -16.42
C SER A 549 7.26 14.19 -17.92
N LEU A 550 8.27 14.38 -18.76
CA LEU A 550 8.24 14.34 -20.23
C LEU A 550 7.03 15.06 -20.88
N SER A 551 6.43 16.00 -20.16
CA SER A 551 5.21 16.73 -20.55
C SER A 551 5.40 17.64 -21.78
N LYS A 552 6.64 18.05 -22.06
CA LYS A 552 7.00 18.80 -23.28
C LYS A 552 7.29 17.89 -24.48
N GLY A 553 7.27 16.58 -24.29
CA GLY A 553 7.39 15.57 -25.35
C GLY A 553 8.82 15.12 -25.68
N ILE A 554 8.90 14.25 -26.70
CA ILE A 554 10.13 13.65 -27.23
C ILE A 554 10.31 14.14 -28.67
N LEU A 555 11.55 14.52 -29.04
CA LEU A 555 11.88 14.97 -30.38
C LEU A 555 11.46 13.93 -31.45
N PRO A 556 10.84 14.33 -32.57
CA PRO A 556 10.40 13.40 -33.60
C PRO A 556 11.47 12.44 -34.14
N SER A 557 12.74 12.86 -34.19
CA SER A 557 13.85 12.05 -34.69
C SER A 557 14.60 11.25 -33.61
N PHE A 558 14.18 11.33 -32.34
CA PHE A 558 14.93 10.78 -31.20
C PHE A 558 15.34 9.30 -31.35
N PHE A 559 14.49 8.46 -31.94
CA PHE A 559 14.74 7.02 -32.04
C PHE A 559 15.46 6.58 -33.34
N ASN A 560 15.78 7.49 -34.26
CA ASN A 560 16.32 7.17 -35.59
C ASN A 560 17.63 6.35 -35.56
N HIS A 561 18.46 6.55 -34.53
CA HIS A 561 19.78 5.94 -34.44
C HIS A 561 19.91 4.94 -33.28
N LEU A 562 18.79 4.44 -32.77
CA LEU A 562 18.72 3.50 -31.65
C LEU A 562 18.31 2.08 -32.11
N GLY A 563 18.80 1.64 -33.28
CA GLY A 563 18.31 0.44 -33.96
C GLY A 563 18.51 -0.90 -33.21
N SER A 564 19.38 -0.96 -32.20
CA SER A 564 19.59 -2.15 -31.36
C SER A 564 18.76 -2.17 -30.08
N LEU A 565 17.88 -1.18 -29.88
CA LEU A 565 17.08 -1.07 -28.65
C LEU A 565 16.11 -2.25 -28.53
N LYS A 566 16.15 -2.92 -27.38
CA LYS A 566 15.32 -4.08 -27.03
C LYS A 566 14.31 -3.76 -25.93
N VAL A 567 14.67 -2.89 -24.99
CA VAL A 567 13.81 -2.49 -23.87
C VAL A 567 13.68 -0.97 -23.82
N LEU A 568 12.44 -0.49 -23.89
CA LEU A 568 12.09 0.90 -23.69
C LEU A 568 11.01 1.00 -22.59
N ASP A 569 11.37 1.59 -21.45
CA ASP A 569 10.42 1.89 -20.38
C ASP A 569 10.16 3.39 -20.26
N LEU A 570 8.93 3.80 -20.54
CA LEU A 570 8.40 5.15 -20.46
C LEU A 570 7.26 5.25 -19.43
N SER A 571 7.09 4.24 -18.57
CA SER A 571 5.99 4.15 -17.61
C SER A 571 5.95 5.35 -16.65
N TYR A 572 4.76 5.72 -16.19
CA TYR A 572 4.55 6.84 -15.27
C TYR A 572 5.14 8.16 -15.80
N THR A 573 4.97 8.43 -17.10
CA THR A 573 5.36 9.70 -17.71
C THR A 573 4.15 10.49 -18.21
N GLY A 574 4.29 11.80 -18.30
CA GLY A 574 3.26 12.73 -18.76
C GLY A 574 3.20 12.91 -20.28
N ILE A 575 3.77 11.99 -21.06
CA ILE A 575 3.80 12.06 -22.52
C ILE A 575 2.38 12.07 -23.11
N THR A 576 2.16 12.91 -24.12
CA THR A 576 0.87 12.99 -24.82
C THR A 576 0.85 12.18 -26.12
N ARG A 577 2.01 12.08 -26.78
CA ARG A 577 2.22 11.38 -28.05
C ARG A 577 3.63 10.82 -28.11
N LEU A 578 3.78 9.64 -28.72
CA LEU A 578 5.09 9.08 -29.08
C LEU A 578 5.46 9.49 -30.52
N PRO A 579 6.75 9.73 -30.81
CA PRO A 579 7.21 10.13 -32.15
C PRO A 579 7.24 8.97 -33.15
N ASP A 580 7.01 9.26 -34.44
CA ASP A 580 7.00 8.26 -35.52
C ASP A 580 8.33 7.50 -35.68
N SER A 581 9.46 8.10 -35.26
CA SER A 581 10.76 7.40 -35.28
C SER A 581 10.81 6.15 -34.40
N LEU A 582 9.89 5.99 -33.44
CA LEU A 582 9.79 4.77 -32.62
C LEU A 582 9.53 3.53 -33.48
N SER A 583 8.83 3.67 -34.61
CA SER A 583 8.62 2.59 -35.57
C SER A 583 9.91 2.07 -36.21
N ASN A 584 11.03 2.79 -36.09
CA ASN A 584 12.34 2.33 -36.60
C ASN A 584 13.01 1.29 -35.68
N LEU A 585 12.47 1.03 -34.49
CA LEU A 585 13.06 0.13 -33.49
C LEU A 585 12.71 -1.34 -33.77
N GLU A 586 13.21 -1.89 -34.87
CA GLU A 586 12.85 -3.26 -35.34
C GLU A 586 13.22 -4.38 -34.35
N ASN A 587 14.22 -4.16 -33.49
CA ASN A 587 14.69 -5.12 -32.49
C ASN A 587 14.01 -4.96 -31.11
N LEU A 588 13.01 -4.09 -30.99
CA LEU A 588 12.36 -3.82 -29.71
C LEU A 588 11.58 -5.05 -29.24
N HIS A 589 11.90 -5.57 -28.05
CA HIS A 589 11.21 -6.69 -27.42
C HIS A 589 10.15 -6.23 -26.42
N ALA A 590 10.38 -5.14 -25.71
CA ALA A 590 9.47 -4.62 -24.68
C ALA A 590 9.28 -3.11 -24.81
N LEU A 591 8.02 -2.71 -24.93
CA LEU A 591 7.56 -1.32 -24.87
C LEU A 591 6.61 -1.16 -23.68
N LEU A 592 7.05 -0.43 -22.66
CA LEU A 592 6.29 -0.21 -21.43
C LEU A 592 5.83 1.25 -21.35
N LEU A 593 4.51 1.44 -21.32
CA LEU A 593 3.83 2.73 -21.31
C LEU A 593 2.81 2.81 -20.17
N ARG A 594 2.97 1.97 -19.15
CA ARG A 594 2.07 1.89 -17.99
C ARG A 594 1.86 3.27 -17.37
N SER A 595 0.61 3.59 -17.04
CA SER A 595 0.27 4.83 -16.34
C SER A 595 0.74 6.10 -17.06
N CYS A 596 0.83 6.08 -18.39
CA CYS A 596 0.97 7.29 -19.20
C CYS A 596 -0.42 7.90 -19.45
N TRP A 597 -1.05 8.46 -18.41
CA TRP A 597 -2.47 8.85 -18.44
C TRP A 597 -2.84 9.86 -19.53
N ASN A 598 -1.88 10.67 -19.98
CA ASN A 598 -2.07 11.69 -21.02
C ASN A 598 -1.80 11.17 -22.44
N LEU A 599 -1.32 9.94 -22.60
CA LEU A 599 -0.95 9.37 -23.89
C LEU A 599 -2.20 9.08 -24.71
N ARG A 600 -2.38 9.84 -25.81
CA ARG A 600 -3.54 9.76 -26.70
C ARG A 600 -3.30 8.92 -27.95
N SER A 601 -2.06 8.83 -28.39
CA SER A 601 -1.71 8.12 -29.62
C SER A 601 -0.30 7.56 -29.55
N VAL A 602 -0.13 6.37 -30.14
CA VAL A 602 1.15 5.74 -30.39
C VAL A 602 1.36 5.61 -31.91
N PRO A 603 2.60 5.67 -32.41
CA PRO A 603 2.89 5.60 -33.84
C PRO A 603 2.61 4.20 -34.40
N THR A 604 2.76 4.06 -35.73
CA THR A 604 2.57 2.76 -36.37
C THR A 604 3.53 1.70 -35.81
N MET A 605 3.04 0.49 -35.62
CA MET A 605 3.81 -0.63 -35.07
C MET A 605 4.23 -1.65 -36.15
N GLU A 606 4.01 -1.35 -37.43
CA GLU A 606 4.18 -2.29 -38.57
C GLU A 606 5.59 -2.94 -38.64
N ARG A 607 6.62 -2.20 -38.21
CA ARG A 607 8.03 -2.61 -38.25
C ARG A 607 8.53 -3.25 -36.96
N LEU A 608 7.77 -3.20 -35.86
CA LEU A 608 8.16 -3.70 -34.53
C LEU A 608 7.97 -5.22 -34.40
N LYS A 609 8.51 -5.99 -35.34
CA LYS A 609 8.22 -7.43 -35.49
C LYS A 609 8.78 -8.30 -34.38
N GLU A 610 9.80 -7.83 -33.67
CA GLU A 610 10.39 -8.52 -32.52
C GLU A 610 9.68 -8.22 -31.20
N LEU A 611 8.63 -7.38 -31.19
CA LEU A 611 7.94 -6.98 -29.98
C LEU A 611 7.23 -8.18 -29.33
N ARG A 612 7.58 -8.44 -28.08
CA ARG A 612 7.04 -9.52 -27.24
C ARG A 612 6.13 -8.98 -26.14
N ILE A 613 6.39 -7.76 -25.66
CA ILE A 613 5.66 -7.15 -24.55
C ILE A 613 5.20 -5.75 -24.96
N LEU A 614 3.90 -5.53 -24.82
CA LEU A 614 3.29 -4.22 -24.97
C LEU A 614 2.42 -3.95 -23.74
N ASP A 615 2.87 -3.04 -22.88
CA ASP A 615 2.10 -2.57 -21.73
C ASP A 615 1.58 -1.16 -22.03
N LEU A 616 0.26 -1.05 -22.24
CA LEU A 616 -0.48 0.18 -22.45
C LEU A 616 -1.44 0.45 -21.28
N SER A 617 -1.25 -0.23 -20.14
CA SER A 617 -2.17 -0.13 -19.02
C SER A 617 -2.27 1.30 -18.47
N SER A 618 -3.48 1.70 -18.06
CA SER A 618 -3.78 3.02 -17.51
C SER A 618 -3.38 4.17 -18.46
N THR A 619 -3.56 3.99 -19.77
CA THR A 619 -3.38 5.04 -20.79
C THR A 619 -4.73 5.54 -21.34
N SER A 620 -4.70 6.61 -22.13
CA SER A 620 -5.89 7.21 -22.74
C SER A 620 -5.82 7.20 -24.28
N ILE A 621 -5.33 6.09 -24.85
CA ILE A 621 -5.13 5.95 -26.29
C ILE A 621 -6.46 6.00 -27.05
N GLU A 622 -6.60 6.89 -28.02
CA GLU A 622 -7.90 7.16 -28.63
C GLU A 622 -8.40 6.02 -29.52
N CYS A 623 -7.51 5.22 -30.13
CA CYS A 623 -7.91 4.10 -31.00
C CYS A 623 -6.84 2.99 -31.03
N THR A 624 -7.16 1.88 -31.71
CA THR A 624 -6.17 0.82 -32.00
C THR A 624 -4.96 1.39 -32.74
N PRO A 625 -3.73 1.17 -32.28
CA PRO A 625 -2.52 1.51 -33.00
C PRO A 625 -2.45 0.83 -34.38
N GLN A 626 -2.11 1.59 -35.43
CA GLN A 626 -1.97 1.06 -36.78
C GLN A 626 -0.78 0.08 -36.89
N GLY A 627 -0.96 -1.06 -37.54
CA GLY A 627 0.11 -2.04 -37.77
C GLY A 627 0.29 -3.05 -36.63
N MET A 628 -0.60 -3.05 -35.62
CA MET A 628 -0.58 -4.06 -34.55
C MET A 628 -0.75 -5.50 -35.08
N GLU A 629 -1.45 -5.68 -36.21
CA GLU A 629 -1.59 -6.97 -36.89
C GLU A 629 -0.25 -7.62 -37.29
N MET A 630 0.84 -6.84 -37.33
CA MET A 630 2.18 -7.32 -37.67
C MET A 630 2.98 -7.80 -36.45
N LEU A 631 2.47 -7.62 -35.23
CA LEU A 631 3.13 -8.00 -33.97
C LEU A 631 3.00 -9.50 -33.68
N LEU A 632 3.46 -10.34 -34.61
CA LEU A 632 3.23 -11.78 -34.57
C LEU A 632 3.96 -12.49 -33.42
N ASN A 633 5.01 -11.89 -32.86
CA ASN A 633 5.81 -12.40 -31.73
C ASN A 633 5.30 -11.93 -30.36
N LEU A 634 4.17 -11.22 -30.30
CA LEU A 634 3.63 -10.67 -29.06
C LEU A 634 3.23 -11.81 -28.11
N LYS A 635 3.76 -11.75 -26.88
CA LYS A 635 3.54 -12.69 -25.78
C LYS A 635 2.71 -12.09 -24.66
N HIS A 636 2.84 -10.79 -24.42
CA HIS A 636 2.15 -10.10 -23.34
C HIS A 636 1.52 -8.81 -23.85
N LEU A 637 0.22 -8.66 -23.62
CA LEU A 637 -0.53 -7.45 -23.93
C LEU A 637 -1.32 -7.01 -22.70
N ASP A 638 -0.96 -5.85 -22.14
CA ASP A 638 -1.69 -5.23 -21.05
C ASP A 638 -2.41 -3.96 -21.54
N LEU A 639 -3.73 -3.99 -21.45
CA LEU A 639 -4.65 -2.88 -21.75
C LEU A 639 -5.50 -2.52 -20.53
N SER A 640 -5.12 -2.98 -19.33
CA SER A 640 -5.89 -2.78 -18.11
C SER A 640 -6.08 -1.30 -17.81
N TYR A 641 -7.28 -0.90 -17.41
CA TYR A 641 -7.65 0.49 -17.11
C TYR A 641 -7.42 1.49 -18.26
N THR A 642 -7.32 0.98 -19.49
CA THR A 642 -7.14 1.82 -20.67
C THR A 642 -8.49 2.31 -21.17
N THR A 643 -8.55 3.58 -21.58
CA THR A 643 -9.68 4.12 -22.34
C THR A 643 -9.31 4.07 -23.82
N VAL A 644 -10.04 3.31 -24.64
CA VAL A 644 -9.76 3.17 -26.08
C VAL A 644 -11.02 3.11 -26.90
N ASP A 645 -11.24 4.06 -27.82
CA ASP A 645 -12.40 4.05 -28.71
C ASP A 645 -12.18 3.10 -29.88
N GLY A 646 -12.88 1.96 -29.87
CA GLY A 646 -12.87 1.02 -31.00
C GLY A 646 -11.59 0.18 -31.12
N PHE A 647 -11.11 -0.41 -30.01
CA PHE A 647 -10.02 -1.38 -30.09
C PHE A 647 -10.44 -2.60 -30.94
N ASN A 648 -9.65 -2.95 -31.95
CA ASN A 648 -9.95 -4.05 -32.85
C ASN A 648 -9.60 -5.40 -32.20
N ILE A 649 -10.55 -5.95 -31.45
CA ILE A 649 -10.41 -7.25 -30.76
C ILE A 649 -10.01 -8.39 -31.69
N ARG A 650 -10.34 -8.34 -32.99
CA ARG A 650 -10.05 -9.43 -33.93
C ARG A 650 -8.54 -9.65 -34.11
N LEU A 651 -7.72 -8.65 -33.78
CA LEU A 651 -6.26 -8.75 -33.78
C LEU A 651 -5.78 -9.80 -32.78
N LEU A 652 -6.46 -9.98 -31.65
CA LEU A 652 -6.06 -10.94 -30.62
C LEU A 652 -5.99 -12.38 -31.19
N GLY A 653 -6.93 -12.74 -32.06
CA GLY A 653 -6.94 -14.05 -32.73
C GLY A 653 -5.79 -14.26 -33.74
N THR A 654 -5.01 -13.22 -34.05
CA THR A 654 -3.84 -13.34 -34.93
C THR A 654 -2.55 -13.65 -34.17
N TYR A 655 -2.50 -13.38 -32.85
CA TYR A 655 -1.31 -13.55 -32.03
C TYR A 655 -1.17 -14.98 -31.52
N ARG A 656 -0.39 -15.79 -32.25
CA ARG A 656 -0.19 -17.22 -31.94
C ARG A 656 0.71 -17.51 -30.74
N PHE A 657 1.43 -16.51 -30.23
CA PHE A 657 2.34 -16.65 -29.09
C PHE A 657 1.86 -15.85 -27.87
N LEU A 658 0.65 -15.28 -27.91
CA LEU A 658 0.11 -14.51 -26.80
C LEU A 658 -0.14 -15.42 -25.61
N GLU A 659 0.67 -15.25 -24.56
CA GLU A 659 0.63 -16.00 -23.31
C GLU A 659 -0.17 -15.23 -22.25
N ASP A 660 -0.05 -13.90 -22.23
CA ASP A 660 -0.69 -13.03 -21.24
C ASP A 660 -1.58 -11.98 -21.93
N LEU A 661 -2.85 -11.92 -21.51
CA LEU A 661 -3.79 -10.88 -21.93
C LEU A 661 -4.46 -10.26 -20.71
N LEU A 662 -4.21 -8.98 -20.47
CA LEU A 662 -4.77 -8.24 -19.34
C LEU A 662 -5.64 -7.08 -19.86
N THR A 663 -6.92 -7.09 -19.49
CA THR A 663 -7.94 -6.18 -20.04
C THR A 663 -8.91 -5.66 -18.99
N ILE A 664 -8.62 -5.85 -17.70
CA ILE A 664 -9.53 -5.43 -16.62
C ILE A 664 -9.63 -3.90 -16.57
N GLY A 665 -10.85 -3.37 -16.43
CA GLY A 665 -11.08 -1.94 -16.35
C GLY A 665 -10.95 -1.21 -17.70
N LEU A 666 -10.92 -1.93 -18.82
CA LEU A 666 -10.95 -1.30 -20.13
C LEU A 666 -12.34 -0.71 -20.41
N TRP A 667 -12.42 0.61 -20.61
CA TRP A 667 -13.68 1.36 -20.61
C TRP A 667 -14.28 1.47 -22.02
N GLN A 668 -14.97 0.42 -22.48
CA GLN A 668 -15.76 0.43 -23.72
C GLN A 668 -17.08 -0.34 -23.53
N PRO A 669 -18.24 0.20 -23.95
CA PRO A 669 -19.51 -0.54 -23.97
C PRO A 669 -19.56 -1.67 -25.01
N LEU A 670 -18.72 -1.63 -26.05
CA LEU A 670 -18.84 -2.46 -27.26
C LEU A 670 -17.92 -3.68 -27.30
N MET A 671 -16.90 -3.76 -26.45
CA MET A 671 -15.88 -4.81 -26.59
C MET A 671 -16.23 -6.12 -25.93
N PHE A 672 -17.05 -6.16 -24.87
CA PHE A 672 -17.16 -7.36 -24.02
C PHE A 672 -18.46 -8.14 -24.23
N GLY A 673 -18.98 -8.11 -25.46
CA GLY A 673 -20.05 -8.98 -25.92
C GLY A 673 -19.51 -10.28 -26.54
N LEU A 674 -20.38 -10.95 -27.30
CA LEU A 674 -20.11 -12.25 -27.93
C LEU A 674 -18.83 -12.30 -28.78
N ASP A 675 -18.48 -11.22 -29.46
CA ASP A 675 -17.31 -11.20 -30.35
C ASP A 675 -15.98 -11.35 -29.60
N PHE A 676 -15.83 -10.72 -28.43
CA PHE A 676 -14.63 -10.88 -27.59
C PHE A 676 -14.55 -12.28 -27.02
N VAL A 677 -15.66 -12.82 -26.52
CA VAL A 677 -15.75 -14.21 -26.05
C VAL A 677 -15.26 -15.17 -27.12
N ASN A 678 -15.75 -15.02 -28.37
CA ASN A 678 -15.36 -15.88 -29.49
C ASN A 678 -13.87 -15.76 -29.83
N VAL A 679 -13.34 -14.53 -29.88
CA VAL A 679 -11.92 -14.31 -30.23
C VAL A 679 -11.00 -14.84 -29.13
N VAL A 680 -11.27 -14.50 -27.86
CA VAL A 680 -10.43 -14.96 -26.74
C VAL A 680 -10.48 -16.48 -26.61
N ALA A 681 -11.64 -17.10 -26.78
CA ALA A 681 -11.75 -18.56 -26.78
C ALA A 681 -10.97 -19.25 -27.93
N SER A 682 -10.64 -18.52 -29.00
CA SER A 682 -9.79 -19.02 -30.09
C SER A 682 -8.29 -18.86 -29.84
N CYS A 683 -7.88 -18.15 -28.78
CA CYS A 683 -6.48 -17.86 -28.45
C CYS A 683 -5.84 -19.02 -27.66
N THR A 684 -5.53 -20.13 -28.33
CA THR A 684 -5.10 -21.39 -27.69
C THR A 684 -3.78 -21.35 -26.92
N SER A 685 -2.99 -20.28 -27.04
CA SER A 685 -1.67 -20.13 -26.40
C SER A 685 -1.70 -19.30 -25.12
N LEU A 686 -2.87 -18.75 -24.74
CA LEU A 686 -3.02 -17.99 -23.51
C LEU A 686 -2.79 -18.89 -22.30
N ALA A 687 -1.85 -18.48 -21.45
CA ALA A 687 -1.61 -19.06 -20.13
C ALA A 687 -2.31 -18.22 -19.04
N ASN A 688 -2.29 -16.89 -19.18
CA ASN A 688 -2.86 -15.96 -18.21
C ASN A 688 -3.88 -15.02 -18.85
N LEU A 689 -5.09 -14.97 -18.28
CA LEU A 689 -6.16 -14.08 -18.76
C LEU A 689 -6.75 -13.26 -17.61
N GLU A 690 -6.58 -11.94 -17.67
CA GLU A 690 -7.33 -10.99 -16.86
C GLU A 690 -8.38 -10.29 -17.74
N ALA A 691 -9.65 -10.54 -17.50
CA ALA A 691 -10.74 -10.07 -18.36
C ALA A 691 -11.92 -9.50 -17.59
N ASN A 692 -12.53 -8.47 -18.17
CA ASN A 692 -13.82 -7.95 -17.72
C ASN A 692 -14.94 -8.42 -18.65
N PHE A 693 -16.05 -8.86 -18.08
CA PHE A 693 -17.26 -9.24 -18.80
C PHE A 693 -18.36 -8.26 -18.44
N SER A 694 -18.99 -7.62 -19.43
CA SER A 694 -20.02 -6.61 -19.17
C SER A 694 -21.25 -7.18 -18.48
N THR A 695 -21.60 -8.43 -18.79
CA THR A 695 -22.79 -9.10 -18.25
C THR A 695 -22.49 -10.52 -17.80
N LEU A 696 -23.34 -11.04 -16.92
CA LEU A 696 -23.30 -12.45 -16.51
C LEU A 696 -23.47 -13.38 -17.72
N HIS A 697 -24.27 -12.99 -18.71
CA HIS A 697 -24.50 -13.77 -19.93
C HIS A 697 -23.22 -13.94 -20.78
N ASP A 698 -22.42 -12.88 -20.92
CA ASP A 698 -21.16 -12.94 -21.68
C ASP A 698 -20.14 -13.82 -20.97
N PHE A 699 -20.02 -13.66 -19.64
CA PHE A 699 -19.20 -14.53 -18.80
C PHE A 699 -19.63 -16.00 -18.94
N ASN A 700 -20.94 -16.28 -18.87
CA ASN A 700 -21.46 -17.64 -19.00
C ASN A 700 -21.11 -18.25 -20.35
N ARG A 701 -21.21 -17.50 -21.46
CA ARG A 701 -20.80 -17.99 -22.78
C ARG A 701 -19.32 -18.31 -22.86
N TYR A 702 -18.47 -17.46 -22.26
CA TYR A 702 -17.04 -17.72 -22.21
C TYR A 702 -16.73 -18.97 -21.40
N VAL A 703 -17.34 -19.11 -20.22
CA VAL A 703 -17.20 -20.31 -19.39
C VAL A 703 -17.59 -21.55 -20.19
N LEU A 704 -18.77 -21.54 -20.85
CA LEU A 704 -19.27 -22.62 -21.72
C LEU A 704 -18.33 -23.01 -22.88
N SER A 705 -17.43 -22.13 -23.32
CA SER A 705 -16.43 -22.46 -24.35
C SER A 705 -15.38 -23.47 -23.86
N GLY A 706 -15.22 -23.63 -22.55
CA GLY A 706 -14.20 -24.49 -21.93
C GLY A 706 -12.78 -23.90 -21.94
N HIS A 707 -12.53 -22.77 -22.60
CA HIS A 707 -11.20 -22.18 -22.76
C HIS A 707 -10.49 -21.88 -21.43
N TRP A 708 -11.23 -21.42 -20.40
CA TRP A 708 -10.66 -21.14 -19.08
C TRP A 708 -9.93 -22.34 -18.45
N SER A 709 -10.29 -23.57 -18.82
CA SER A 709 -9.69 -24.80 -18.26
C SER A 709 -8.28 -25.07 -18.80
N THR A 710 -7.88 -24.39 -19.88
CA THR A 710 -6.52 -24.47 -20.43
C THR A 710 -5.58 -23.41 -19.87
N LEU A 711 -6.11 -22.43 -19.12
CA LEU A 711 -5.32 -21.35 -18.53
C LEU A 711 -4.55 -21.84 -17.31
N GLU A 712 -3.31 -21.39 -17.16
CA GLU A 712 -2.53 -21.56 -15.93
C GLU A 712 -3.03 -20.63 -14.82
N SER A 713 -3.44 -19.40 -15.20
CA SER A 713 -4.07 -18.47 -14.28
C SER A 713 -5.14 -17.59 -14.93
N PHE A 714 -6.13 -17.18 -14.15
CA PHE A 714 -7.14 -16.25 -14.62
C PHE A 714 -7.65 -15.31 -13.55
N LYS A 715 -8.22 -14.19 -14.00
CA LYS A 715 -8.95 -13.25 -13.16
C LYS A 715 -10.09 -12.67 -13.96
N PHE A 716 -11.31 -12.99 -13.54
CA PHE A 716 -12.51 -12.58 -14.26
C PHE A 716 -13.32 -11.60 -13.41
N CYS A 717 -13.54 -10.40 -13.96
CA CYS A 717 -14.47 -9.44 -13.38
C CYS A 717 -15.74 -9.44 -14.21
N ILE A 718 -16.90 -9.39 -13.55
CA ILE A 718 -18.21 -9.30 -14.20
C ILE A 718 -18.85 -8.00 -13.73
N GLY A 719 -19.26 -7.16 -14.68
CA GLY A 719 -19.84 -5.84 -14.44
C GLY A 719 -18.79 -4.73 -14.43
N TYR A 720 -18.97 -3.77 -13.53
CA TYR A 720 -18.16 -2.55 -13.48
C TYR A 720 -17.38 -2.49 -12.18
N PRO A 721 -16.17 -3.08 -12.11
CA PRO A 721 -15.33 -2.99 -10.92
C PRO A 721 -14.91 -1.53 -10.69
N GLN A 722 -15.55 -0.87 -9.72
CA GLN A 722 -15.16 0.47 -9.25
C GLN A 722 -14.18 0.43 -8.07
N SER A 723 -13.88 -0.77 -7.56
CA SER A 723 -13.05 -0.98 -6.37
C SER A 723 -11.55 -0.94 -6.69
N SER A 724 -10.75 -0.36 -5.79
CA SER A 724 -9.29 -0.36 -5.84
C SER A 724 -8.66 -1.72 -5.50
N LYS A 725 -9.45 -2.68 -4.99
CA LYS A 725 -8.98 -4.04 -4.66
C LYS A 725 -9.71 -5.07 -5.51
N LEU A 726 -9.17 -5.31 -6.70
CA LEU A 726 -9.55 -6.46 -7.52
C LEU A 726 -9.14 -7.77 -6.84
N PRO A 727 -9.82 -8.89 -7.14
CA PRO A 727 -9.47 -10.18 -6.58
C PRO A 727 -8.12 -10.70 -7.12
N GLY A 728 -7.51 -11.68 -6.45
CA GLY A 728 -6.20 -12.22 -6.76
C GLY A 728 -6.16 -13.13 -7.99
N LYS A 729 -5.13 -13.98 -8.08
CA LYS A 729 -5.04 -15.01 -9.14
C LYS A 729 -6.10 -16.10 -8.94
N ASN A 730 -6.59 -16.67 -10.03
CA ASN A 730 -7.61 -17.72 -10.10
C ASN A 730 -8.89 -17.31 -9.39
N SER A 731 -9.39 -16.14 -9.78
CA SER A 731 -10.50 -15.49 -9.09
C SER A 731 -11.61 -15.01 -10.01
N VAL A 732 -12.80 -14.91 -9.42
CA VAL A 732 -13.99 -14.38 -10.07
C VAL A 732 -14.59 -13.30 -9.18
N GLY A 733 -14.83 -12.12 -9.75
CA GLY A 733 -15.41 -10.98 -9.05
C GLY A 733 -16.68 -10.47 -9.74
N PHE A 734 -17.76 -10.30 -8.99
CA PHE A 734 -19.01 -9.71 -9.46
C PHE A 734 -19.14 -8.27 -8.91
N PHE A 735 -19.37 -7.30 -9.79
CA PHE A 735 -19.34 -5.87 -9.44
C PHE A 735 -20.52 -5.10 -10.02
N GLY A 736 -21.43 -4.64 -9.16
CA GLY A 736 -22.51 -3.74 -9.57
C GLY A 736 -23.55 -4.38 -10.49
N ILE A 737 -23.66 -5.71 -10.48
CA ILE A 737 -24.60 -6.45 -11.34
C ILE A 737 -25.83 -6.96 -10.58
N HIS A 738 -26.94 -7.10 -11.30
CA HIS A 738 -28.12 -7.81 -10.81
C HIS A 738 -28.00 -9.30 -11.16
N ILE A 739 -27.96 -10.17 -10.14
CA ILE A 739 -27.81 -11.62 -10.31
C ILE A 739 -29.19 -12.29 -10.17
N VAL A 740 -29.57 -13.16 -11.12
CA VAL A 740 -30.81 -13.95 -11.07
C VAL A 740 -30.45 -15.44 -11.13
N GLU A 741 -30.85 -16.22 -10.12
CA GLU A 741 -30.46 -17.63 -9.97
C GLU A 741 -30.80 -18.54 -11.15
N ARG A 742 -31.83 -18.20 -11.95
CA ARG A 742 -32.30 -19.05 -13.05
C ARG A 742 -31.42 -19.04 -14.31
N GLU A 743 -30.44 -18.15 -14.41
CA GLU A 743 -29.64 -17.93 -15.63
C GLU A 743 -28.19 -18.42 -15.53
N ALA A 744 -27.81 -19.06 -14.42
CA ALA A 744 -26.41 -19.39 -14.15
C ALA A 744 -26.02 -20.84 -14.52
N PRO A 745 -24.79 -21.07 -15.00
CA PRO A 745 -24.34 -22.41 -15.40
C PRO A 745 -24.23 -23.35 -14.20
N SER A 746 -24.38 -24.64 -14.46
CA SER A 746 -24.21 -25.72 -13.48
C SER A 746 -22.75 -25.97 -13.05
N TRP A 747 -21.81 -25.13 -13.48
CA TRP A 747 -20.38 -25.26 -13.25
C TRP A 747 -19.68 -23.89 -13.40
N LEU A 748 -18.91 -23.47 -12.39
CA LEU A 748 -17.89 -22.42 -12.54
C LEU A 748 -16.50 -23.08 -12.62
N PRO A 749 -15.48 -22.37 -13.12
CA PRO A 749 -14.09 -22.78 -12.92
C PRO A 749 -13.79 -23.06 -11.44
N THR A 750 -12.83 -23.95 -11.17
CA THR A 750 -12.25 -24.07 -9.82
C THR A 750 -11.60 -22.73 -9.47
N ILE A 751 -12.22 -22.00 -8.55
CA ILE A 751 -11.76 -20.67 -8.11
C ILE A 751 -11.13 -20.76 -6.73
N LEU A 752 -10.09 -19.95 -6.51
CA LEU A 752 -9.45 -19.78 -5.22
C LEU A 752 -10.01 -18.56 -4.48
N GLU A 753 -10.44 -17.53 -5.20
CA GLU A 753 -11.01 -16.32 -4.62
C GLU A 753 -12.31 -15.89 -5.32
N LEU A 754 -13.31 -15.55 -4.51
CA LEU A 754 -14.59 -14.97 -4.93
C LEU A 754 -14.72 -13.57 -4.35
N ALA A 755 -15.05 -12.59 -5.19
CA ALA A 755 -15.45 -11.26 -4.77
C ALA A 755 -16.88 -10.95 -5.24
N VAL A 756 -17.71 -10.39 -4.37
CA VAL A 756 -19.07 -9.91 -4.71
C VAL A 756 -19.22 -8.52 -4.13
N HIS A 757 -19.47 -7.52 -4.99
CA HIS A 757 -19.46 -6.12 -4.60
C HIS A 757 -20.63 -5.38 -5.23
N GLU A 758 -21.44 -4.70 -4.42
CA GLU A 758 -22.60 -3.89 -4.89
C GLU A 758 -23.57 -4.68 -5.80
N CYS A 759 -23.70 -5.99 -5.59
CA CYS A 759 -24.62 -6.82 -6.36
C CYS A 759 -26.03 -6.79 -5.77
N SER A 760 -27.05 -6.82 -6.64
CA SER A 760 -28.47 -6.87 -6.28
C SER A 760 -29.12 -8.19 -6.74
N GLY A 761 -30.29 -8.53 -6.18
CA GLY A 761 -31.04 -9.74 -6.55
C GLY A 761 -30.63 -11.01 -5.83
N ILE A 762 -29.74 -10.91 -4.82
CA ILE A 762 -29.24 -12.04 -4.04
C ILE A 762 -29.54 -11.84 -2.55
N THR A 763 -30.20 -12.82 -1.94
CA THR A 763 -30.46 -12.84 -0.48
C THR A 763 -29.44 -13.69 0.29
N HIS A 764 -28.71 -14.54 -0.43
CA HIS A 764 -27.64 -15.41 0.03
C HIS A 764 -26.67 -15.68 -1.14
N LEU A 765 -25.54 -16.34 -0.90
CA LEU A 765 -24.63 -16.69 -2.00
C LEU A 765 -25.36 -17.57 -3.03
N PRO A 766 -25.36 -17.21 -4.32
CA PRO A 766 -26.06 -17.99 -5.34
C PRO A 766 -25.59 -19.43 -5.49
N MET A 767 -26.51 -20.36 -5.75
CA MET A 767 -26.24 -21.79 -5.90
C MET A 767 -25.14 -22.16 -6.90
N PHE A 768 -25.05 -21.45 -8.02
CA PHE A 768 -24.02 -21.72 -9.04
C PHE A 768 -22.60 -21.41 -8.55
N ILE A 769 -22.46 -20.47 -7.59
CA ILE A 769 -21.20 -20.19 -6.90
C ILE A 769 -20.83 -21.35 -5.96
N MET A 770 -21.83 -21.95 -5.32
CA MET A 770 -21.67 -22.99 -4.30
C MET A 770 -21.34 -24.36 -4.90
N ASN A 771 -21.72 -24.64 -6.16
CA ASN A 771 -21.37 -25.90 -6.83
C ASN A 771 -19.90 -25.97 -7.29
N ALA A 772 -19.20 -24.84 -7.33
CA ALA A 772 -17.81 -24.76 -7.81
C ALA A 772 -16.79 -24.47 -6.70
N SER A 773 -17.24 -24.46 -5.44
CA SER A 773 -16.52 -23.88 -4.32
C SER A 773 -15.82 -24.90 -3.42
N SER A 774 -15.58 -26.13 -3.89
CA SER A 774 -14.87 -27.14 -3.10
C SER A 774 -13.44 -26.72 -2.77
N HIS A 775 -12.81 -25.88 -3.59
CA HIS A 775 -11.44 -25.38 -3.42
C HIS A 775 -11.36 -23.86 -3.15
N LEU A 776 -12.50 -23.23 -2.87
CA LEU A 776 -12.56 -21.78 -2.64
C LEU A 776 -11.85 -21.46 -1.33
N LYS A 777 -10.79 -20.65 -1.38
CA LYS A 777 -10.00 -20.25 -0.21
C LYS A 777 -10.40 -18.90 0.36
N HIS A 778 -10.72 -17.92 -0.49
CA HIS A 778 -11.03 -16.55 -0.07
C HIS A 778 -12.40 -16.12 -0.60
N CYS A 779 -13.25 -15.57 0.25
CA CYS A 779 -14.55 -15.02 -0.12
C CYS A 779 -14.70 -13.61 0.45
N LYS A 780 -14.99 -12.64 -0.42
CA LYS A 780 -15.17 -11.23 -0.05
C LYS A 780 -16.51 -10.73 -0.55
N ILE A 781 -17.37 -10.27 0.36
CA ILE A 781 -18.73 -9.82 0.03
C ILE A 781 -18.93 -8.41 0.59
N LYS A 782 -19.22 -7.45 -0.28
CA LYS A 782 -19.27 -6.03 0.08
C LYS A 782 -20.50 -5.33 -0.48
N TYR A 783 -21.15 -4.50 0.32
CA TYR A 783 -22.23 -3.59 -0.09
C TYR A 783 -23.37 -4.27 -0.87
N CYS A 784 -23.66 -5.54 -0.59
CA CYS A 784 -24.77 -6.30 -1.16
C CYS A 784 -25.99 -6.19 -0.23
N ASP A 785 -26.72 -5.09 -0.33
CA ASP A 785 -27.73 -4.67 0.65
C ASP A 785 -28.97 -5.60 0.77
N GLU A 786 -29.20 -6.48 -0.21
CA GLU A 786 -30.32 -7.43 -0.19
C GLU A 786 -29.99 -8.75 0.51
N MET A 787 -28.71 -9.01 0.81
CA MET A 787 -28.27 -10.23 1.48
C MET A 787 -28.77 -10.27 2.92
N GLU A 788 -29.54 -11.31 3.25
CA GLU A 788 -30.03 -11.60 4.59
C GLU A 788 -29.13 -12.62 5.30
N TRP A 789 -28.49 -13.50 4.53
CA TRP A 789 -27.59 -14.56 4.98
C TRP A 789 -26.41 -14.71 4.02
N ILE A 790 -25.32 -15.35 4.45
CA ILE A 790 -24.23 -15.74 3.53
C ILE A 790 -24.46 -17.16 3.00
N ILE A 791 -24.78 -18.09 3.90
CA ILE A 791 -24.98 -19.53 3.65
C ILE A 791 -26.34 -19.96 4.21
N THR A 792 -26.94 -21.03 3.67
CA THR A 792 -28.19 -21.61 4.17
C THR A 792 -28.02 -23.11 4.47
N SER A 793 -28.84 -23.67 5.36
CA SER A 793 -28.77 -25.07 5.80
C SER A 793 -28.96 -26.09 4.68
N GLU A 794 -29.61 -25.70 3.58
CA GLU A 794 -29.86 -26.56 2.43
C GLU A 794 -28.64 -26.64 1.50
N TRP A 795 -27.70 -25.66 1.55
CA TRP A 795 -26.66 -25.49 0.55
C TRP A 795 -25.35 -24.91 1.12
N GLY A 796 -24.20 -25.52 0.77
CA GLY A 796 -22.86 -24.93 0.91
C GLY A 796 -22.09 -25.28 2.17
N THR A 797 -21.06 -26.12 2.03
CA THR A 797 -20.10 -26.43 3.11
C THR A 797 -18.81 -25.60 3.02
N PHE A 798 -18.39 -25.11 1.85
CA PHE A 798 -17.13 -24.36 1.67
C PHE A 798 -15.95 -24.92 2.52
N PRO A 799 -15.59 -26.21 2.33
CA PRO A 799 -14.70 -26.92 3.25
C PRO A 799 -13.28 -26.36 3.26
N ASP A 800 -12.82 -25.76 2.16
CA ASP A 800 -11.46 -25.23 1.97
C ASP A 800 -11.34 -23.70 2.17
N LEU A 801 -12.41 -23.04 2.63
CA LEU A 801 -12.42 -21.59 2.81
C LEU A 801 -11.56 -21.18 4.00
N GLU A 802 -10.49 -20.43 3.74
CA GLU A 802 -9.54 -19.91 4.74
C GLU A 802 -9.90 -18.47 5.20
N LEU A 803 -10.49 -17.64 4.33
CA LEU A 803 -10.84 -16.25 4.61
C LEU A 803 -12.27 -15.91 4.17
N LEU A 804 -13.05 -15.32 5.09
CA LEU A 804 -14.36 -14.73 4.82
C LEU A 804 -14.38 -13.26 5.28
N GLU A 805 -14.52 -12.34 4.32
CA GLU A 805 -14.60 -10.90 4.56
C GLU A 805 -15.98 -10.38 4.13
N ILE A 806 -16.69 -9.74 5.06
CA ILE A 806 -18.03 -9.21 4.89
C ILE A 806 -18.00 -7.73 5.23
N GLU A 807 -18.46 -6.87 4.33
CA GLU A 807 -18.45 -5.41 4.54
C GLU A 807 -19.76 -4.76 4.10
N GLY A 808 -20.38 -3.94 4.95
CA GLY A 808 -21.46 -3.05 4.51
C GLY A 808 -22.74 -3.77 4.08
N LEU A 809 -23.02 -4.99 4.58
CA LEU A 809 -24.26 -5.71 4.24
C LEU A 809 -25.40 -5.26 5.16
N SER A 810 -26.25 -4.34 4.66
CA SER A 810 -27.24 -3.66 5.50
C SER A 810 -28.43 -4.52 5.96
N ARG A 811 -28.75 -5.63 5.30
CA ARG A 811 -29.83 -6.55 5.71
C ARG A 811 -29.36 -7.87 6.31
N LEU A 812 -28.05 -8.07 6.44
CA LEU A 812 -27.48 -9.31 6.96
C LEU A 812 -27.96 -9.52 8.40
N GLN A 813 -28.66 -10.63 8.66
CA GLN A 813 -29.19 -10.96 9.99
C GLN A 813 -28.23 -11.88 10.75
N ASN A 814 -27.68 -12.88 10.06
CA ASN A 814 -26.66 -13.82 10.54
C ASN A 814 -25.86 -14.38 9.36
N ILE A 815 -24.73 -15.07 9.63
CA ILE A 815 -23.91 -15.66 8.56
C ILE A 815 -24.60 -16.89 7.92
N CYS A 816 -25.25 -17.72 8.73
CA CYS A 816 -25.81 -19.00 8.31
C CYS A 816 -27.28 -19.15 8.73
N LYS A 817 -28.16 -19.38 7.74
CA LYS A 817 -29.58 -19.68 7.99
C LYS A 817 -29.77 -21.17 8.31
N GLY A 818 -30.26 -21.48 9.51
CA GLY A 818 -30.56 -22.86 9.93
C GLY A 818 -29.31 -23.65 10.34
N ILE A 819 -29.46 -24.96 10.52
CA ILE A 819 -28.39 -25.85 10.99
C ILE A 819 -27.40 -26.11 9.85
N PRO A 820 -26.11 -25.74 10.00
CA PRO A 820 -25.11 -25.96 8.97
C PRO A 820 -24.78 -27.46 8.81
N PRO A 821 -24.65 -27.99 7.57
CA PRO A 821 -24.17 -29.34 7.35
C PRO A 821 -22.76 -29.56 7.90
N ALA A 822 -22.39 -30.83 8.16
CA ALA A 822 -21.06 -31.16 8.66
C ALA A 822 -19.95 -30.76 7.66
N GLY A 823 -18.87 -30.16 8.18
CA GLY A 823 -17.75 -29.66 7.38
C GLY A 823 -17.93 -28.22 6.90
N THR A 824 -18.98 -27.51 7.33
CA THR A 824 -19.24 -26.13 6.94
C THR A 824 -18.16 -25.20 7.49
N LEU A 825 -17.43 -24.50 6.62
CA LEU A 825 -16.36 -23.56 6.96
C LEU A 825 -15.23 -24.16 7.83
N SER A 826 -15.02 -25.47 7.77
CA SER A 826 -14.11 -26.19 8.69
C SER A 826 -12.63 -25.77 8.64
N THR A 827 -12.16 -25.21 7.53
CA THR A 827 -10.78 -24.70 7.37
C THR A 827 -10.66 -23.18 7.55
N LEU A 828 -11.75 -22.50 7.92
CA LEU A 828 -11.77 -21.05 8.07
C LEU A 828 -10.78 -20.60 9.13
N LYS A 829 -9.86 -19.71 8.74
CA LYS A 829 -8.84 -19.10 9.60
C LYS A 829 -9.20 -17.68 9.98
N VAL A 830 -9.75 -16.90 9.05
CA VAL A 830 -10.01 -15.47 9.25
C VAL A 830 -11.46 -15.13 8.92
N LEU A 831 -12.16 -14.55 9.91
CA LEU A 831 -13.51 -14.03 9.76
C LEU A 831 -13.53 -12.52 10.05
N ASN A 832 -13.77 -11.72 9.02
CA ASN A 832 -13.84 -10.26 9.13
C ASN A 832 -15.24 -9.78 8.78
N VAL A 833 -15.91 -9.07 9.69
CA VAL A 833 -17.23 -8.48 9.45
C VAL A 833 -17.24 -7.01 9.85
N ILE A 834 -17.54 -6.14 8.89
CA ILE A 834 -17.37 -4.70 9.01
C ILE A 834 -18.66 -3.99 8.56
N ALA A 835 -19.16 -3.03 9.33
CA ALA A 835 -20.26 -2.15 8.94
C ALA A 835 -21.57 -2.88 8.54
N CYS A 836 -21.92 -3.99 9.22
CA CYS A 836 -23.19 -4.70 9.01
C CYS A 836 -24.25 -4.20 10.01
N ASP A 837 -25.12 -3.29 9.57
CA ASP A 837 -25.99 -2.51 10.45
C ASP A 837 -27.12 -3.31 11.12
N ASN A 838 -27.66 -4.34 10.47
CA ASN A 838 -28.78 -5.15 10.99
C ASN A 838 -28.37 -6.54 11.50
N LEU A 839 -27.06 -6.80 11.60
CA LEU A 839 -26.56 -8.06 12.11
C LEU A 839 -26.87 -8.16 13.60
N THR A 840 -27.76 -9.08 14.00
CA THR A 840 -28.17 -9.27 15.41
C THR A 840 -27.37 -10.38 16.09
N SER A 841 -27.02 -11.42 15.34
CA SER A 841 -26.13 -12.49 15.76
C SER A 841 -25.16 -12.87 14.65
N LEU A 842 -23.95 -13.35 15.00
CA LEU A 842 -22.92 -13.67 14.01
C LEU A 842 -22.99 -15.14 13.55
N LEU A 843 -22.80 -16.08 14.48
CA LEU A 843 -22.65 -17.51 14.22
C LEU A 843 -23.60 -18.36 15.08
N PRO A 844 -24.29 -19.37 14.52
CA PRO A 844 -24.97 -20.38 15.32
C PRO A 844 -23.97 -21.33 16.00
N LEU A 845 -24.28 -21.82 17.20
CA LEU A 845 -23.42 -22.67 18.03
C LEU A 845 -22.94 -23.92 17.28
N GLU A 846 -23.81 -24.53 16.48
CA GLU A 846 -23.55 -25.70 15.64
C GLU A 846 -22.49 -25.42 14.56
N LEU A 847 -22.37 -24.17 14.10
CA LEU A 847 -21.33 -23.76 13.16
C LEU A 847 -20.00 -23.59 13.89
N VAL A 848 -20.01 -22.92 15.04
CA VAL A 848 -18.78 -22.62 15.82
C VAL A 848 -18.05 -23.92 16.20
N ARG A 849 -18.79 -24.98 16.55
CA ARG A 849 -18.23 -26.32 16.83
C ARG A 849 -17.45 -26.95 15.67
N GLN A 850 -17.61 -26.44 14.45
CA GLN A 850 -16.91 -26.92 13.25
C GLN A 850 -15.67 -26.07 12.89
N LEU A 851 -15.51 -24.89 13.50
CA LEU A 851 -14.47 -23.91 13.17
C LEU A 851 -13.14 -24.14 13.93
N ASN A 852 -12.62 -25.36 13.89
CA ASN A 852 -11.42 -25.75 14.66
C ASN A 852 -10.13 -25.02 14.23
N ASN A 853 -10.10 -24.50 13.00
CA ASN A 853 -8.94 -23.82 12.41
C ASN A 853 -9.03 -22.29 12.48
N LEU A 854 -10.05 -21.74 13.16
CA LEU A 854 -10.26 -20.29 13.20
C LEU A 854 -9.19 -19.62 14.05
N GLU A 855 -8.41 -18.73 13.42
CA GLU A 855 -7.27 -18.02 14.00
C GLU A 855 -7.61 -16.57 14.36
N GLU A 856 -8.44 -15.90 13.55
CA GLU A 856 -8.78 -14.49 13.72
C GLU A 856 -10.28 -14.22 13.52
N ILE A 857 -10.86 -13.48 14.47
CA ILE A 857 -12.19 -12.87 14.35
C ILE A 857 -12.03 -11.36 14.50
N GLU A 858 -12.41 -10.61 13.47
CA GLU A 858 -12.46 -9.15 13.49
C GLU A 858 -13.87 -8.63 13.17
N LEU A 859 -14.49 -7.97 14.16
CA LEU A 859 -15.80 -7.35 14.03
C LEU A 859 -15.68 -5.84 14.24
N ARG A 860 -16.15 -5.04 13.28
CA ARG A 860 -16.10 -3.58 13.38
C ARG A 860 -17.41 -2.91 12.97
N SER A 861 -17.87 -1.93 13.76
CA SER A 861 -19.01 -1.07 13.41
C SER A 861 -20.29 -1.83 13.10
N CYS A 862 -20.66 -2.82 13.92
CA CYS A 862 -21.91 -3.59 13.79
C CYS A 862 -22.90 -3.19 14.91
N PRO A 863 -23.69 -2.11 14.75
CA PRO A 863 -24.41 -1.46 15.85
C PRO A 863 -25.54 -2.29 16.48
N MET A 864 -26.12 -3.25 15.76
CA MET A 864 -27.23 -4.09 16.24
C MET A 864 -26.79 -5.47 16.76
N LEU A 865 -25.49 -5.79 16.73
CA LEU A 865 -24.99 -7.10 17.15
C LEU A 865 -25.09 -7.24 18.67
N GLU A 866 -25.91 -8.18 19.13
CA GLU A 866 -26.16 -8.43 20.55
C GLU A 866 -25.35 -9.62 21.07
N GLU A 867 -25.19 -10.68 20.26
CA GLU A 867 -24.47 -11.91 20.61
C GLU A 867 -23.62 -12.41 19.44
N ILE A 868 -22.37 -12.84 19.69
CA ILE A 868 -21.53 -13.44 18.62
C ILE A 868 -21.98 -14.87 18.33
N VAL A 869 -22.21 -15.67 19.38
CA VAL A 869 -22.63 -17.07 19.27
C VAL A 869 -24.03 -17.25 19.85
N THR A 870 -24.96 -17.75 19.04
CA THR A 870 -26.35 -18.03 19.46
C THR A 870 -26.70 -19.51 19.32
N GLU A 871 -27.55 -20.04 20.20
CA GLU A 871 -28.15 -21.36 20.03
C GLU A 871 -29.17 -21.33 18.87
N ALA A 872 -29.21 -22.38 18.05
CA ALA A 872 -30.19 -22.46 16.97
C ALA A 872 -31.62 -22.52 17.54
N GLU A 873 -32.54 -21.79 16.91
CA GLU A 873 -33.99 -21.94 17.17
C GLU A 873 -34.45 -23.30 16.63
N SER A 874 -34.38 -24.36 17.44
CA SER A 874 -35.05 -25.63 17.13
C SER A 874 -35.88 -26.11 18.31
N GLU A 875 -37.17 -26.35 18.05
CA GLU A 875 -38.17 -26.94 18.96
C GLU A 875 -37.92 -28.42 19.30
N GLU A 876 -36.80 -29.01 18.86
CA GLU A 876 -36.44 -30.37 19.23
C GLU A 876 -35.44 -30.36 20.38
N VAL A 877 -35.94 -30.79 21.54
CA VAL A 877 -35.20 -31.08 22.77
C VAL A 877 -34.01 -32.00 22.45
N ILE A 878 -32.82 -31.43 22.32
CA ILE A 878 -31.57 -32.17 22.42
C ILE A 878 -31.00 -31.89 23.81
N GLN A 879 -30.74 -32.99 24.51
CA GLN A 879 -30.27 -33.07 25.89
C GLN A 879 -29.15 -32.07 26.20
N GLU A 880 -29.25 -31.46 27.38
CA GLU A 880 -28.18 -30.74 28.08
C GLU A 880 -26.88 -31.57 28.02
N ASN A 881 -26.03 -31.27 27.05
CA ASN A 881 -24.62 -31.59 27.13
C ASN A 881 -23.92 -30.27 27.44
N ASP A 882 -23.58 -30.10 28.73
CA ASP A 882 -22.56 -29.20 29.31
C ASP A 882 -21.18 -29.42 28.68
N SER A 883 -21.12 -29.34 27.35
CA SER A 883 -19.91 -29.49 26.56
C SER A 883 -19.33 -28.11 26.34
N GLU A 884 -18.21 -27.83 27.01
CA GLU A 884 -17.40 -26.62 26.86
C GLU A 884 -17.18 -26.31 25.36
N LEU A 885 -17.43 -25.07 24.94
CA LEU A 885 -17.18 -24.64 23.56
C LEU A 885 -15.68 -24.40 23.35
N VAL A 886 -15.04 -25.15 22.45
CA VAL A 886 -13.58 -25.03 22.22
C VAL A 886 -13.29 -24.42 20.86
N LEU A 887 -12.52 -23.33 20.83
CA LEU A 887 -11.85 -22.80 19.63
C LEU A 887 -10.34 -22.90 19.81
N PRO A 888 -9.72 -24.03 19.41
CA PRO A 888 -8.36 -24.36 19.81
C PRO A 888 -7.30 -23.51 19.10
N SER A 889 -7.62 -22.95 17.94
CA SER A 889 -6.65 -22.23 17.08
C SER A 889 -6.79 -20.71 17.15
N LEU A 890 -7.75 -20.17 17.91
CA LEU A 890 -8.05 -18.74 17.91
C LEU A 890 -6.92 -17.95 18.56
N GLN A 891 -6.25 -17.11 17.78
CA GLN A 891 -5.10 -16.30 18.20
C GLN A 891 -5.45 -14.83 18.40
N LYS A 892 -6.42 -14.30 17.65
CA LYS A 892 -6.75 -12.88 17.67
C LYS A 892 -8.27 -12.65 17.67
N LEU A 893 -8.72 -11.89 18.66
CA LEU A 893 -10.11 -11.43 18.76
C LEU A 893 -10.13 -9.91 18.79
N ARG A 894 -10.78 -9.30 17.80
CA ARG A 894 -10.88 -7.84 17.70
C ARG A 894 -12.32 -7.40 17.51
N LEU A 895 -12.81 -6.59 18.45
CA LEU A 895 -14.17 -6.07 18.51
C LEU A 895 -14.08 -4.54 18.60
N VAL A 896 -14.61 -3.82 17.62
CA VAL A 896 -14.51 -2.35 17.56
C VAL A 896 -15.85 -1.71 17.26
N SER A 897 -16.30 -0.78 18.10
CA SER A 897 -17.56 -0.03 17.93
C SER A 897 -18.78 -0.95 17.73
N ILE A 898 -19.01 -1.82 18.71
CA ILE A 898 -20.13 -2.77 18.75
C ILE A 898 -20.98 -2.47 20.01
N PRO A 899 -21.81 -1.41 19.99
CA PRO A 899 -22.40 -0.82 21.18
C PRO A 899 -23.35 -1.73 21.96
N ARG A 900 -24.06 -2.64 21.28
CA ARG A 900 -25.08 -3.52 21.88
C ARG A 900 -24.58 -4.92 22.22
N LEU A 901 -23.30 -5.20 22.01
CA LEU A 901 -22.78 -6.55 22.24
C LEU A 901 -22.76 -6.85 23.74
N ARG A 902 -23.61 -7.80 24.18
CA ARG A 902 -23.76 -8.17 25.59
C ARG A 902 -22.92 -9.38 25.96
N SER A 903 -22.82 -10.35 25.06
CA SER A 903 -22.08 -11.59 25.28
C SER A 903 -21.44 -12.11 24.00
N ILE A 904 -20.32 -12.80 24.15
CA ILE A 904 -19.69 -13.57 23.06
C ILE A 904 -20.39 -14.91 22.89
N CYS A 905 -20.71 -15.62 23.99
CA CYS A 905 -21.36 -16.93 23.99
C CYS A 905 -22.10 -17.15 25.31
N ARG A 906 -23.21 -17.92 25.29
CA ARG A 906 -23.93 -18.35 26.49
C ARG A 906 -23.29 -19.64 27.03
N GLY A 907 -22.32 -19.52 27.94
CA GLY A 907 -21.61 -20.64 28.56
C GLY A 907 -20.08 -20.51 28.53
N PRO A 908 -19.33 -21.40 29.20
CA PRO A 908 -17.86 -21.38 29.19
C PRO A 908 -17.31 -21.70 27.80
N MET A 909 -16.23 -21.01 27.45
CA MET A 909 -15.54 -21.16 26.18
C MET A 909 -14.05 -21.33 26.44
N ILE A 910 -13.36 -22.11 25.61
CA ILE A 910 -11.92 -22.37 25.73
C ILE A 910 -11.24 -21.89 24.46
N CYS A 911 -10.27 -21.00 24.64
CA CYS A 911 -9.52 -20.34 23.56
C CYS A 911 -8.04 -20.22 23.94
N ASP A 912 -7.42 -21.34 24.33
CA ASP A 912 -6.09 -21.36 24.96
C ASP A 912 -4.94 -20.87 24.04
N SER A 913 -5.18 -20.68 22.74
CA SER A 913 -4.21 -20.14 21.78
C SER A 913 -4.27 -18.61 21.60
N LEU A 914 -5.16 -17.91 22.33
CA LEU A 914 -5.33 -16.46 22.18
C LEU A 914 -4.06 -15.71 22.55
N THR A 915 -3.58 -14.89 21.62
CA THR A 915 -2.41 -14.02 21.84
C THR A 915 -2.82 -12.55 22.00
N THR A 916 -3.88 -12.13 21.32
CA THR A 916 -4.30 -10.73 21.25
C THR A 916 -5.81 -10.59 21.39
N ILE A 917 -6.23 -9.73 22.33
CA ILE A 917 -7.63 -9.32 22.50
C ILE A 917 -7.69 -7.80 22.36
N GLU A 918 -8.51 -7.28 21.46
CA GLU A 918 -8.76 -5.84 21.32
C GLU A 918 -10.27 -5.57 21.36
N VAL A 919 -10.74 -4.87 22.39
CA VAL A 919 -12.15 -4.49 22.56
C VAL A 919 -12.25 -2.98 22.74
N ILE A 920 -12.74 -2.32 21.70
CA ILE A 920 -12.84 -0.86 21.61
C ILE A 920 -14.29 -0.47 21.41
N ASP A 921 -14.78 0.48 22.20
CA ASP A 921 -16.14 1.03 22.03
C ASP A 921 -17.27 -0.04 22.02
N CYS A 922 -17.16 -1.02 22.92
CA CYS A 922 -18.18 -2.06 23.19
C CYS A 922 -18.71 -1.94 24.64
N PRO A 923 -19.50 -0.91 24.97
CA PRO A 923 -19.92 -0.59 26.35
C PRO A 923 -20.82 -1.62 27.04
N GLU A 924 -21.62 -2.40 26.30
CA GLU A 924 -22.52 -3.42 26.88
C GLU A 924 -21.83 -4.79 27.10
N LEU A 925 -20.56 -4.95 26.70
CA LEU A 925 -19.85 -6.22 26.83
C LEU A 925 -19.27 -6.36 28.24
N GLU A 926 -20.03 -7.02 29.11
CA GLU A 926 -19.69 -7.15 30.54
C GLU A 926 -19.01 -8.48 30.89
N ILE A 927 -19.19 -9.53 30.08
CA ILE A 927 -18.72 -10.90 30.37
C ILE A 927 -17.90 -11.43 29.20
N ILE A 928 -16.76 -12.06 29.51
CA ILE A 928 -15.94 -12.79 28.53
C ILE A 928 -15.95 -14.27 28.90
N PRO A 929 -16.50 -15.15 28.03
CA PRO A 929 -16.71 -16.57 28.34
C PRO A 929 -15.47 -17.33 28.83
N PHE A 930 -14.31 -17.11 28.20
CA PHE A 930 -13.05 -17.77 28.57
C PHE A 930 -12.34 -17.12 29.78
N PHE A 931 -12.92 -16.10 30.42
CA PHE A 931 -12.49 -15.58 31.72
C PHE A 931 -13.30 -16.13 32.89
N LEU A 932 -14.38 -16.89 32.63
CA LEU A 932 -15.14 -17.58 33.67
C LEU A 932 -14.33 -18.70 34.31
N GLU A 933 -13.60 -19.45 33.48
CA GLU A 933 -12.70 -20.54 33.90
C GLU A 933 -11.30 -20.30 33.32
N ILE A 934 -10.60 -19.29 33.84
CA ILE A 934 -9.27 -18.95 33.34
C ILE A 934 -8.28 -20.11 33.55
N ARG A 935 -7.70 -20.60 32.46
CA ARG A 935 -6.69 -21.67 32.46
C ARG A 935 -5.29 -21.07 32.38
N GLN A 936 -4.31 -21.69 33.03
CA GLN A 936 -2.91 -21.23 32.98
C GLN A 936 -2.40 -21.11 31.55
N GLN A 937 -2.82 -22.03 30.67
CA GLN A 937 -2.40 -22.06 29.28
C GLN A 937 -2.83 -20.80 28.49
N LEU A 938 -4.01 -20.24 28.77
CA LEU A 938 -4.47 -18.96 28.21
C LEU A 938 -3.64 -17.78 28.74
N VAL A 939 -3.27 -17.80 30.02
CA VAL A 939 -2.44 -16.73 30.64
C VAL A 939 -1.04 -16.72 30.00
N ASP A 940 -0.49 -17.90 29.73
CA ASP A 940 0.84 -18.05 29.14
C ASP A 940 0.87 -17.67 27.64
N SER A 941 -0.24 -17.88 26.92
CA SER A 941 -0.34 -17.58 25.48
C SER A 941 -0.68 -16.10 25.17
N LEU A 942 -1.45 -15.44 26.05
CA LEU A 942 -1.84 -14.04 25.89
C LEU A 942 -0.63 -13.10 25.97
N LYS A 943 -0.45 -12.29 24.93
CA LYS A 943 0.62 -11.28 24.82
C LYS A 943 0.12 -9.87 25.03
N GLN A 944 -1.14 -9.62 24.65
CA GLN A 944 -1.70 -8.27 24.67
C GLN A 944 -3.21 -8.28 24.83
N ILE A 945 -3.70 -7.44 25.75
CA ILE A 945 -5.11 -7.07 25.83
C ILE A 945 -5.22 -5.56 25.64
N LYS A 946 -6.10 -5.09 24.76
CA LYS A 946 -6.32 -3.69 24.49
C LYS A 946 -7.80 -3.35 24.60
N GLY A 947 -8.11 -2.22 25.23
CA GLY A 947 -9.48 -1.74 25.30
C GLY A 947 -9.65 -0.52 26.17
N SER A 948 -10.88 -0.02 26.29
CA SER A 948 -11.15 1.17 27.11
C SER A 948 -10.94 0.88 28.60
N ARG A 949 -10.45 1.87 29.37
CA ARG A 949 -10.30 1.73 30.83
C ARG A 949 -11.61 1.43 31.54
N ARG A 950 -12.72 1.98 31.02
CA ARG A 950 -14.06 1.74 31.57
C ARG A 950 -14.47 0.28 31.41
N TRP A 951 -14.25 -0.29 30.23
CA TRP A 951 -14.51 -1.70 29.98
C TRP A 951 -13.64 -2.61 30.86
N TRP A 952 -12.35 -2.29 30.97
CA TRP A 952 -11.43 -3.03 31.86
C TRP A 952 -11.90 -3.01 33.33
N TRP A 953 -12.33 -1.85 33.82
CA TRP A 953 -12.91 -1.72 35.16
C TRP A 953 -14.18 -2.56 35.36
N THR A 954 -15.06 -2.61 34.36
CA THR A 954 -16.25 -3.49 34.40
C THR A 954 -15.85 -4.97 34.51
N LEU A 955 -14.82 -5.38 33.76
CA LEU A 955 -14.30 -6.75 33.84
C LEU A 955 -13.64 -7.08 35.19
N GLU A 956 -13.01 -6.12 35.86
CA GLU A 956 -12.46 -6.30 37.22
C GLU A 956 -13.54 -6.65 38.24
N GLN A 957 -14.77 -6.15 38.05
CA GLN A 957 -15.90 -6.48 38.92
C GLN A 957 -16.47 -7.87 38.61
N ASN A 958 -16.55 -8.24 37.34
CA ASN A 958 -17.17 -9.50 36.91
C ASN A 958 -16.22 -10.70 36.92
N HIS A 959 -14.90 -10.49 36.79
CA HIS A 959 -13.87 -11.53 36.69
C HIS A 959 -12.62 -11.20 37.54
N PRO A 960 -12.75 -11.06 38.88
CA PRO A 960 -11.67 -10.55 39.72
C PRO A 960 -10.39 -11.41 39.69
N ILE A 961 -10.54 -12.74 39.60
CA ILE A 961 -9.41 -13.68 39.53
C ILE A 961 -8.66 -13.50 38.21
N ALA A 962 -9.38 -13.53 37.08
CA ALA A 962 -8.80 -13.40 35.74
C ALA A 962 -8.09 -12.05 35.56
N MET A 963 -8.71 -10.96 36.01
CA MET A 963 -8.13 -9.62 35.85
C MET A 963 -6.85 -9.44 36.68
N SER A 964 -6.76 -10.04 37.87
CA SER A 964 -5.53 -10.00 38.68
C SER A 964 -4.33 -10.64 37.96
N LEU A 965 -4.57 -11.72 37.21
CA LEU A 965 -3.55 -12.43 36.45
C LEU A 965 -3.19 -11.72 35.13
N LEU A 966 -4.17 -11.09 34.48
CA LEU A 966 -4.02 -10.49 33.15
C LEU A 966 -3.69 -8.99 33.15
N ALA A 967 -3.78 -8.31 34.31
CA ALA A 967 -3.50 -6.87 34.44
C ALA A 967 -2.17 -6.40 33.82
N PRO A 968 -1.04 -7.14 33.93
CA PRO A 968 0.22 -6.73 33.31
C PRO A 968 0.17 -6.68 31.77
N LEU A 969 -0.77 -7.40 31.15
CA LEU A 969 -0.92 -7.52 29.69
C LEU A 969 -1.88 -6.47 29.11
N PHE A 970 -2.64 -5.77 29.98
CA PHE A 970 -3.60 -4.77 29.56
C PHE A 970 -2.92 -3.46 29.15
N LYS A 971 -3.23 -3.00 27.95
CA LYS A 971 -2.84 -1.70 27.40
C LYS A 971 -4.11 -0.91 27.12
N PRO A 972 -4.37 0.21 27.83
CA PRO A 972 -5.54 1.01 27.57
C PRO A 972 -5.52 1.53 26.13
N GLU A 973 -6.70 1.64 25.52
CA GLU A 973 -6.88 2.20 24.19
C GLU A 973 -6.23 3.58 24.11
N SER A 974 -5.24 3.74 23.22
CA SER A 974 -4.75 5.04 22.77
C SER A 974 -5.80 5.68 21.87
N ALA A 975 -6.09 6.97 22.04
CA ALA A 975 -7.05 7.70 21.21
C ALA A 975 -6.91 7.33 19.70
N PRO A 976 -8.01 7.16 18.97
CA PRO A 976 -7.98 6.50 17.67
C PRO A 976 -7.13 7.27 16.64
N ASN A 977 -6.08 6.61 16.14
CA ASN A 977 -5.37 6.99 14.93
C ASN A 977 -6.30 6.78 13.71
N GLU A 978 -6.85 7.85 13.14
CA GLU A 978 -7.46 7.81 11.81
C GLU A 978 -6.36 7.78 10.74
N GLY A 979 -5.90 6.58 10.45
CA GLY A 979 -4.99 6.25 9.35
C GLY A 979 -5.58 5.16 8.44
N ILE A 980 -6.89 5.20 8.17
CA ILE A 980 -7.51 4.52 7.03
C ILE A 980 -8.47 5.54 6.41
N ARG A 981 -7.97 6.34 5.47
CA ARG A 981 -8.83 7.01 4.51
C ARG A 981 -9.49 5.93 3.66
N VAL A 982 -10.79 5.73 3.83
CA VAL A 982 -11.64 5.27 2.73
C VAL A 982 -11.85 6.51 1.88
N ASP A 983 -11.19 6.55 0.72
CA ASP A 983 -11.40 7.59 -0.28
C ASP A 983 -12.87 7.56 -0.73
N SER A 984 -13.67 8.41 -0.11
CA SER A 984 -15.04 8.72 -0.54
C SER A 984 -15.00 10.02 -1.34
N ASN A 985 -14.31 9.99 -2.50
CA ASN A 985 -14.41 11.07 -3.49
C ASN A 985 -13.94 10.61 -4.87
N THR A 986 -14.69 9.71 -5.50
CA THR A 986 -14.85 9.73 -6.96
C THR A 986 -16.16 9.07 -7.32
N ILE A 987 -17.23 9.86 -7.43
CA ILE A 987 -18.30 9.79 -8.44
C ILE A 987 -19.22 10.98 -8.16
N ASN A 988 -19.09 12.01 -8.98
CA ASN A 988 -20.23 12.77 -9.51
C ASN A 988 -19.73 13.70 -10.63
N SER A 989 -19.51 13.10 -11.80
CA SER A 989 -19.76 13.79 -13.06
C SER A 989 -20.13 12.75 -14.11
N TYR A 990 -21.18 13.05 -14.87
CA TYR A 990 -21.72 12.32 -16.03
C TYR A 990 -22.79 11.26 -15.75
N GLY A 991 -23.96 11.73 -15.32
CA GLY A 991 -25.22 11.17 -15.81
C GLY A 991 -25.56 11.80 -17.15
N GLY A 992 -25.56 10.99 -18.21
CA GLY A 992 -26.14 11.35 -19.50
C GLY A 992 -27.66 11.12 -19.51
N SER A 993 -28.38 11.94 -20.26
CA SER A 993 -29.71 11.58 -20.75
C SER A 993 -29.83 11.91 -22.23
N SER A 994 -30.09 10.87 -23.00
CA SER A 994 -30.61 10.91 -24.35
C SER A 994 -32.08 11.35 -24.33
N GLY A 995 -32.50 12.12 -25.34
CA GLY A 995 -33.89 12.54 -25.51
C GLY A 995 -34.05 13.52 -26.67
N SER A 996 -34.44 12.98 -27.82
CA SER A 996 -34.75 13.62 -29.09
C SER A 996 -35.79 14.76 -29.01
N SER A 997 -35.60 15.82 -29.82
CA SER A 997 -36.56 16.34 -30.83
C SER A 997 -36.33 17.82 -31.20
N SER A 998 -35.93 18.03 -32.47
CA SER A 998 -36.40 19.03 -33.46
C SER A 998 -36.50 20.55 -33.16
N PHE A 999 -36.02 21.30 -34.18
CA PHE A 999 -36.26 22.70 -34.61
C PHE A 999 -35.21 23.77 -34.21
N GLY A 1000 -34.41 24.21 -35.21
CA GLY A 1000 -33.52 25.40 -35.18
C GLY A 1000 -34.26 26.70 -35.49
N PRO A 1001 -33.69 27.68 -36.24
CA PRO A 1001 -32.29 28.03 -36.47
C PRO A 1001 -31.96 29.50 -36.10
N ARG A 1002 -30.69 29.81 -35.87
CA ARG A 1002 -29.99 31.00 -36.40
C ARG A 1002 -28.50 30.91 -36.13
#